data_AF-A0A2D9JIN1-F1
#
_entry.id   AF-A0A2D9JIN1-F1
#
_cell.length_a   1.000
_cell.length_b   1.000
_cell.length_c   1.000
_cell.angle_alpha   90.00
_cell.angle_beta   90.00
_cell.angle_gamma   90.00
#
_symmetry.space_group_name_H-M   'P 1'
#
loop_
_entity.id
_entity.type
_entity.pdbx_description
1 polymer ?
#
loop_
_entity_poly.entity_id
_entity_poly.type
_entity_poly.pdbx_seq_one_letter_code
_entity_poly.pdbx_strand_id
1 'polypeptide(L)'
;MTEFGVRDLAQKVGGSQLLPENADYYVELTRAAAVIGSLKHEFGLFQMTGNDWRSWINSGEAMHNGPEMPGDPHEGLFIAEVPFYGSGNFAIPSANPEDPFVLELLAEATVDATIIGDGAFRQEAAGIIQTGLYLSHQCIVRAGLTRTTKPAESENDEIRWPSTELASKLQEAVTFNRAEIVAELKRRRFGPLGIKRLTFQLGAISAGYAHPLANPTLSRPIATTGDELIVVAPTNFLPAIRDAVLQLAEERDVLSELMKSVEARGWTRLMRFFEIQRWVMIGQLRASSNNGLDVGVFQFDDDKIAVVHLLVDDLSEGSREPEKCHWDLSREFQRVRISAKGVEKDLKARADCVTEIIQVVVIHGSGRYHICSPPECSSSESPTVCLTLDELRVFSQLNSGDPLALWQFGMSKQSKHGVVSMLGGGFLDQYAQYRQRDSFYFGDDGIPDMVILSGPGVNVRLEAQAKLDPHVVQLPNRNAFGRVYRAQSISDYPIFMTDPLQAGPVRLLVEGLPSPIWVVSPGDEADVTDENSSVYFHLADVIAFWIWQLTPTIVKWCEATDSLPHEIVVGVHVESPEAFFDTDSAVGETGFDSTVEESQISIQFNSAFALGASEANNRVERELARRLLVDVAACLALVVNPTEIEEAIATNAPLGLKRRMKTFSESDALILDRSGLPAVRRIQSFEMERIRDESGEVATKRAAVDQQLSSSDSHKIHNDIVGEMFNKLEAEIARFNDRQLLPNLISRHESLIAELRRTESIVGTHLSAMGDTVENRQSLQSDLEELNKASMSSRFLLEYVSAIPPTGSGVFSTSAYDRVLAIATEIIECGFLSDGLNNDLSEVEVNMTASQRLKFGDSAYADAAEKIRNDFYESKADAALNRGKEYNESETQRLPDDEEKIDKLIDDASVAEFGMLLEEIGALIGGICRSHFTKESGIGSVREVELIDYLEGASGINRDLISQVVKQFAASPRKVFLEPPKPYTRGELWPWKFNRALSYLRRPLIRRGDTLNWGRRSLIQSVRYLCDLVTSGRIKSPKSKEMEKLIGTLANRRGKQYDRELASKVSALSGYSARSSMTEFNGKRMKRDDGDPIGDIDVFVLDANRRTIIPIEAKAFTLAKTPSEVKNEFDALFTDTEDEMCAVSHHLERVAWLHSNLDDVLSEFGVDPGEISSWKIEPLLVLDSDLLSRHLTDPPFPVMTEKELMQFLTSRV
;
A
#
# COMPACT_ATOMS: atom_id res chain seq x y z
N MET A 1 30.06 47.60 1.92
CA MET A 1 28.94 47.56 2.88
C MET A 1 28.53 48.92 3.43
N THR A 2 29.45 49.79 3.89
CA THR A 2 29.13 51.10 4.50
C THR A 2 28.50 52.14 3.55
N GLU A 3 28.55 51.91 2.24
CA GLU A 3 27.94 52.79 1.22
C GLU A 3 26.45 52.49 0.95
N PHE A 4 25.98 51.30 1.35
CA PHE A 4 24.61 50.83 1.11
C PHE A 4 23.72 51.01 2.34
N GLY A 5 22.42 51.22 2.12
CA GLY A 5 21.45 51.36 3.20
C GLY A 5 21.31 50.08 4.03
N VAL A 6 21.59 50.15 5.33
CA VAL A 6 21.51 48.97 6.24
C VAL A 6 20.11 48.35 6.27
N ARG A 7 19.06 49.17 6.10
CA ARG A 7 17.68 48.71 5.93
C ARG A 7 17.52 47.77 4.73
N ASP A 8 18.06 48.15 3.56
CA ASP A 8 17.98 47.34 2.33
C ASP A 8 18.69 46.00 2.51
N LEU A 9 19.88 46.02 3.13
CA LEU A 9 20.65 44.82 3.44
C LEU A 9 19.91 43.88 4.40
N ALA A 10 19.29 44.44 5.45
CA ALA A 10 18.49 43.68 6.42
C ALA A 10 17.28 43.00 5.77
N GLN A 11 16.63 43.67 4.80
CA GLN A 11 15.53 43.09 4.04
C GLN A 11 16.02 41.98 3.08
N LYS A 12 17.17 42.19 2.42
CA LYS A 12 17.74 41.19 1.50
C LYS A 12 18.15 39.91 2.21
N VAL A 13 18.83 39.99 3.36
CA VAL A 13 19.22 38.78 4.11
C VAL A 13 18.02 38.00 4.64
N GLY A 14 17.00 38.70 5.14
CA GLY A 14 15.75 38.08 5.56
C GLY A 14 15.02 37.42 4.38
N GLY A 15 14.91 38.13 3.27
CA GLY A 15 14.27 37.63 2.05
C GLY A 15 14.99 36.42 1.44
N SER A 16 16.33 36.37 1.49
CA SER A 16 17.12 35.24 0.97
C SER A 16 16.78 33.94 1.68
N GLN A 17 16.39 34.00 2.95
CA GLN A 17 16.04 32.82 3.75
C GLN A 17 14.62 32.30 3.48
N LEU A 18 13.81 33.02 2.69
CA LEU A 18 12.47 32.59 2.26
C LEU A 18 12.51 31.89 0.89
N LEU A 19 13.70 31.67 0.30
CA LEU A 19 13.86 30.95 -0.96
C LEU A 19 14.11 29.47 -0.70
N PRO A 20 13.29 28.55 -1.26
CA PRO A 20 13.52 27.11 -1.16
C PRO A 20 14.88 26.67 -1.67
N GLU A 21 15.41 27.36 -2.69
CA GLU A 21 16.72 27.08 -3.31
C GLU A 21 17.90 27.38 -2.38
N ASN A 22 17.65 28.06 -1.27
CA ASN A 22 18.65 28.43 -0.27
C ASN A 22 18.57 27.57 1.00
N ALA A 23 17.78 26.49 1.00
CA ALA A 23 17.52 25.67 2.20
C ALA A 23 18.81 25.14 2.85
N ASP A 24 19.78 24.69 2.06
CA ASP A 24 21.06 24.14 2.55
C ASP A 24 22.04 25.19 3.09
N TYR A 25 21.76 26.49 2.88
CA TYR A 25 22.66 27.60 3.27
C TYR A 25 22.17 28.37 4.50
N TYR A 26 21.36 27.74 5.34
CA TYR A 26 20.81 28.38 6.53
C TYR A 26 21.89 28.93 7.47
N VAL A 27 22.98 28.18 7.66
CA VAL A 27 24.08 28.55 8.55
C VAL A 27 24.75 29.83 8.07
N GLU A 28 25.07 29.87 6.78
CA GLU A 28 25.65 31.01 6.05
C GLU A 28 24.73 32.23 6.14
N LEU A 29 23.44 32.05 5.90
CA LEU A 29 22.45 33.12 5.96
C LEU A 29 22.25 33.66 7.38
N THR A 30 22.35 32.80 8.40
CA THR A 30 22.31 33.18 9.82
C THR A 30 23.55 33.97 10.23
N ARG A 31 24.72 33.63 9.68
CA ARG A 31 25.96 34.43 9.86
C ARG A 31 25.82 35.79 9.21
N ALA A 32 25.37 35.84 7.96
CA ALA A 32 25.15 37.08 7.23
C ALA A 32 24.16 38.00 7.96
N ALA A 33 23.10 37.44 8.57
CA ALA A 33 22.14 38.19 9.37
C ALA A 33 22.79 38.86 10.60
N ALA A 34 23.70 38.17 11.29
CA ALA A 34 24.46 38.74 12.41
C ALA A 34 25.43 39.84 11.96
N VAL A 35 26.11 39.65 10.81
CA VAL A 35 26.98 40.67 10.22
C VAL A 35 26.18 41.94 9.92
N ILE A 36 25.05 41.81 9.23
CA ILE A 36 24.18 42.95 8.88
C ILE A 36 23.59 43.59 10.13
N GLY A 37 23.15 42.80 11.11
CA GLY A 37 22.62 43.32 12.37
C GLY A 37 23.64 44.06 13.24
N SER A 38 24.94 43.85 13.01
CA SER A 38 26.03 44.59 13.68
C SER A 38 26.34 45.95 13.05
N LEU A 39 25.85 46.21 11.84
CA LEU A 39 26.06 47.48 11.15
C LEU A 39 25.22 48.57 11.80
N LYS A 40 25.86 49.70 12.14
CA LYS A 40 25.15 50.87 12.65
C LYS A 40 24.26 51.46 11.56
N HIS A 41 23.06 51.88 11.94
CA HIS A 41 22.12 52.54 11.04
C HIS A 41 22.62 53.94 10.65
N GLU A 42 23.54 54.02 9.69
CA GLU A 42 23.93 55.25 9.02
C GLU A 42 23.10 55.46 7.74
N PHE A 43 22.88 56.71 7.33
CA PHE A 43 22.17 57.05 6.10
C PHE A 43 23.03 56.67 4.88
N GLY A 44 23.05 55.39 4.53
CA GLY A 44 23.61 54.91 3.26
C GLY A 44 22.88 55.56 2.08
N LEU A 45 23.63 56.00 1.06
CA LEU A 45 23.09 56.78 -0.06
C LEU A 45 22.52 55.89 -1.18
N PHE A 46 22.85 54.59 -1.21
CA PHE A 46 22.54 53.69 -2.32
C PHE A 46 21.86 52.39 -1.86
N GLN A 47 20.99 51.83 -2.70
CA GLN A 47 20.49 50.45 -2.58
C GLN A 47 21.43 49.50 -3.30
N MET A 48 21.60 48.28 -2.76
CA MET A 48 22.49 47.30 -3.37
C MET A 48 21.79 46.58 -4.52
N THR A 49 22.42 46.52 -5.69
CA THR A 49 21.83 45.80 -6.84
C THR A 49 21.76 44.30 -6.55
N GLY A 50 20.89 43.56 -7.27
CA GLY A 50 20.78 42.10 -7.11
C GLY A 50 22.09 41.36 -7.41
N ASN A 51 22.84 41.82 -8.42
CA ASN A 51 24.13 41.22 -8.79
C ASN A 51 25.20 41.50 -7.71
N ASP A 52 25.26 42.73 -7.19
CA ASP A 52 26.20 43.05 -6.11
C ASP A 52 25.87 42.24 -4.87
N TRP A 53 24.57 42.12 -4.52
CA TRP A 53 24.11 41.30 -3.40
C TRP A 53 24.52 39.84 -3.54
N ARG A 54 24.29 39.22 -4.71
CA ARG A 54 24.68 37.84 -4.99
C ARG A 54 26.19 37.64 -4.87
N SER A 55 26.98 38.59 -5.38
CA SER A 55 28.44 38.57 -5.25
C SER A 55 28.88 38.67 -3.79
N TRP A 56 28.25 39.55 -3.00
CA TRP A 56 28.60 39.75 -1.60
C TRP A 56 28.20 38.58 -0.71
N ILE A 57 26.97 38.06 -0.83
CA ILE A 57 26.45 37.00 0.05
C ILE A 57 27.22 35.68 -0.13
N ASN A 58 27.75 35.43 -1.33
CA ASN A 58 28.60 34.28 -1.65
C ASN A 58 30.11 34.56 -1.45
N SER A 59 30.48 35.72 -0.90
CA SER A 59 31.87 36.07 -0.61
C SER A 59 32.27 35.75 0.83
N GLY A 60 33.58 35.64 1.08
CA GLY A 60 34.10 35.51 2.45
C GLY A 60 33.78 36.72 3.36
N GLU A 61 33.40 37.88 2.81
CA GLU A 61 33.02 39.06 3.60
C GLU A 61 31.69 38.88 4.33
N ALA A 62 30.71 38.18 3.72
CA ALA A 62 29.43 37.88 4.37
C ALA A 62 29.59 36.93 5.56
N MET A 63 30.71 36.21 5.62
CA MET A 63 31.04 35.22 6.65
C MET A 63 32.03 35.76 7.70
N HIS A 64 32.45 37.02 7.58
CA HIS A 64 33.54 37.60 8.38
C HIS A 64 33.25 37.60 9.90
N ASN A 65 34.27 37.31 10.71
CA ASN A 65 34.28 37.29 12.19
C ASN A 65 33.40 36.24 12.90
N GLY A 66 32.58 35.48 12.18
CA GLY A 66 31.89 34.30 12.72
C GLY A 66 32.77 33.04 12.66
N PRO A 67 32.54 32.03 13.53
CA PRO A 67 33.18 30.73 13.44
C PRO A 67 32.79 30.02 12.13
N GLU A 68 33.76 29.35 11.49
CA GLU A 68 33.48 28.47 10.36
C GLU A 68 32.65 27.27 10.82
N MET A 69 31.64 26.93 10.03
CA MET A 69 30.88 25.70 10.15
C MET A 69 30.82 25.05 8.77
N PRO A 70 30.95 23.73 8.68
CA PRO A 70 30.48 23.02 7.50
C PRO A 70 28.97 23.23 7.38
N GLY A 71 28.49 23.58 6.19
CA GLY A 71 27.07 23.47 5.88
C GLY A 71 26.69 21.99 5.90
N ASP A 72 25.62 21.67 6.62
CA ASP A 72 24.98 20.35 6.60
C ASP A 72 23.74 20.46 5.71
N PRO A 73 23.48 19.51 4.79
CA PRO A 73 22.24 19.51 4.01
C PRO A 73 21.00 19.65 4.89
N HIS A 74 19.97 20.30 4.34
CA HIS A 74 18.72 20.53 5.04
C HIS A 74 17.94 19.22 5.28
N GLU A 75 17.82 18.81 6.55
CA GLU A 75 17.21 17.52 6.92
C GLU A 75 15.70 17.59 7.24
N GLY A 76 15.11 18.79 7.21
CA GLY A 76 13.72 19.04 7.62
C GLY A 76 12.73 19.32 6.48
N LEU A 77 11.45 19.50 6.81
CA LEU A 77 10.51 20.14 5.88
C LEU A 77 10.94 21.60 5.65
N PHE A 78 10.75 22.16 4.45
CA PHE A 78 11.05 23.58 4.26
C PHE A 78 10.04 24.48 4.99
N ILE A 79 8.75 24.12 4.94
CA ILE A 79 7.69 24.74 5.74
C ILE A 79 7.11 23.69 6.68
N ALA A 80 7.06 24.02 7.97
CA ALA A 80 6.39 23.24 9.00
C ALA A 80 5.27 24.07 9.63
N GLU A 81 4.18 23.41 10.01
CA GLU A 81 3.08 24.04 10.72
C GLU A 81 3.16 23.76 12.22
N VAL A 82 3.14 24.82 13.03
CA VAL A 82 3.11 24.77 14.49
C VAL A 82 1.74 25.23 14.98
N PRO A 83 0.92 24.33 15.58
CA PRO A 83 -0.38 24.69 16.14
C PRO A 83 -0.22 25.55 17.40
N PHE A 84 -0.90 26.69 17.46
CA PHE A 84 -0.97 27.46 18.70
C PHE A 84 -2.21 28.37 18.75
N TYR A 85 -2.88 28.43 19.92
CA TYR A 85 -4.03 29.32 20.21
C TYR A 85 -5.13 29.37 19.13
N GLY A 86 -5.41 28.23 18.50
CA GLY A 86 -6.45 28.16 17.48
C GLY A 86 -6.01 28.71 16.13
N SER A 87 -4.76 28.50 15.73
CA SER A 87 -4.36 28.59 14.32
C SER A 87 -3.17 27.68 14.03
N GLY A 88 -3.08 27.21 12.80
CA GLY A 88 -1.84 26.68 12.24
C GLY A 88 -0.93 27.84 11.82
N ASN A 89 0.27 27.91 12.40
CA ASN A 89 1.25 28.95 12.05
C ASN A 89 2.42 28.31 11.32
N PHE A 90 2.84 28.92 10.21
CA PHE A 90 3.95 28.39 9.43
C PHE A 90 5.28 28.89 10.00
N ALA A 91 6.29 28.02 9.99
CA ALA A 91 7.67 28.31 10.33
C ALA A 91 8.62 27.52 9.43
N ILE A 92 9.85 28.01 9.30
CA ILE A 92 10.93 27.31 8.57
C ILE A 92 11.84 26.67 9.63
N PRO A 93 11.86 25.33 9.76
CA PRO A 93 12.87 24.66 10.57
C PRO A 93 14.18 24.67 9.80
N SER A 94 15.29 24.95 10.48
CA SER A 94 16.57 25.16 9.78
C SER A 94 17.79 24.71 10.57
N ALA A 95 17.75 24.80 11.90
CA ALA A 95 18.82 24.31 12.77
C ALA A 95 18.63 22.84 13.18
N ASN A 96 17.39 22.44 13.45
CA ASN A 96 17.04 21.07 13.82
C ASN A 96 15.66 20.74 13.20
N PRO A 97 15.53 19.63 12.45
CA PRO A 97 14.26 19.25 11.83
C PRO A 97 13.12 19.03 12.83
N GLU A 98 13.43 18.77 14.11
CA GLU A 98 12.47 18.49 15.18
C GLU A 98 11.92 19.74 15.87
N ASP A 99 12.54 20.90 15.67
CA ASP A 99 12.18 22.15 16.35
C ASP A 99 10.69 22.53 16.28
N PRO A 100 9.96 22.31 15.16
CA PRO A 100 8.53 22.56 15.10
C PRO A 100 7.75 21.72 16.11
N PHE A 101 8.10 20.44 16.24
CA PHE A 101 7.44 19.50 17.15
C PHE A 101 7.83 19.77 18.61
N VAL A 102 9.11 20.08 18.86
CA VAL A 102 9.58 20.52 20.19
C VAL A 102 8.82 21.78 20.63
N LEU A 103 8.66 22.75 19.73
CA LEU A 103 7.91 23.97 20.04
C LEU A 103 6.42 23.69 20.24
N GLU A 104 5.80 22.79 19.48
CA GLU A 104 4.41 22.37 19.70
C GLU A 104 4.21 21.84 21.13
N LEU A 105 5.03 20.88 21.58
CA LEU A 105 4.93 20.35 22.95
C LEU A 105 5.21 21.42 24.01
N LEU A 106 6.22 22.25 23.81
CA LEU A 106 6.54 23.35 24.73
C LEU A 106 5.36 24.33 24.81
N ALA A 107 4.78 24.71 23.68
CA ALA A 107 3.68 25.65 23.60
C ALA A 107 2.44 25.12 24.32
N GLU A 108 2.11 23.84 24.14
CA GLU A 108 1.07 23.17 24.90
C GLU A 108 1.36 23.11 26.41
N ALA A 109 2.61 22.85 26.80
CA ALA A 109 3.04 22.81 28.21
C ALA A 109 2.92 24.18 28.87
N THR A 110 3.26 25.28 28.16
CA THR A 110 3.21 26.63 28.74
C THR A 110 1.82 27.09 29.15
N VAL A 111 0.76 26.51 28.60
CA VAL A 111 -0.64 26.86 28.93
C VAL A 111 -1.29 25.88 29.91
N ASP A 112 -0.55 24.89 30.40
CA ASP A 112 -1.04 23.88 31.33
C ASP A 112 -1.29 24.47 32.73
N ALA A 113 -2.56 24.77 33.02
CA ALA A 113 -2.98 25.28 34.32
C ALA A 113 -3.00 24.22 35.43
N THR A 114 -2.83 22.93 35.11
CA THR A 114 -2.85 21.85 36.10
C THR A 114 -1.51 21.64 36.78
N ILE A 115 -0.41 21.87 36.05
CA ILE A 115 0.97 21.73 36.55
C ILE A 115 1.57 23.10 36.87
N ILE A 116 1.40 24.08 35.99
CA ILE A 116 2.01 25.41 36.15
C ILE A 116 1.01 26.30 36.86
N GLY A 117 1.32 26.72 38.09
CA GLY A 117 0.42 27.57 38.89
C GLY A 117 0.40 29.04 38.44
N ASP A 118 1.54 29.57 37.98
CA ASP A 118 1.73 30.99 37.65
C ASP A 118 0.95 31.40 36.38
N GLY A 119 -0.22 32.02 36.56
CA GLY A 119 -1.03 32.53 35.45
C GLY A 119 -0.41 33.69 34.67
N ALA A 120 0.49 34.47 35.27
CA ALA A 120 1.19 35.53 34.57
C ALA A 120 2.26 34.96 33.63
N PHE A 121 3.00 33.93 34.07
CA PHE A 121 3.88 33.17 33.19
C PHE A 121 3.11 32.61 32.00
N ARG A 122 1.99 31.91 32.22
CA ARG A 122 1.20 31.31 31.13
C ARG A 122 0.77 32.36 30.09
N GLN A 123 0.28 33.51 30.55
CA GLN A 123 -0.15 34.60 29.66
C GLN A 123 1.02 35.25 28.90
N GLU A 124 2.14 35.49 29.57
CA GLU A 124 3.33 36.12 28.98
C GLU A 124 4.06 35.18 28.01
N ALA A 125 4.21 33.90 28.36
CA ALA A 125 4.78 32.86 27.50
C ALA A 125 3.94 32.68 26.23
N ALA A 126 2.61 32.62 26.38
CA ALA A 126 1.71 32.58 25.24
C ALA A 126 1.83 33.82 24.34
N GLY A 127 2.02 35.00 24.93
CA GLY A 127 2.29 36.22 24.17
C GLY A 127 3.59 36.18 23.37
N ILE A 128 4.65 35.58 23.92
CA ILE A 128 5.94 35.39 23.24
C ILE A 128 5.77 34.45 22.04
N ILE A 129 5.18 33.27 22.27
CA ILE A 129 4.96 32.25 21.23
C ILE A 129 4.09 32.81 20.12
N GLN A 130 2.95 33.43 20.45
CA GLN A 130 2.06 34.02 19.46
C GLN A 130 2.73 35.11 18.64
N THR A 131 3.57 35.95 19.26
CA THR A 131 4.27 37.03 18.53
C THR A 131 5.23 36.45 17.50
N GLY A 132 6.05 35.47 17.89
CA GLY A 132 7.03 34.87 16.99
C GLY A 132 6.37 34.07 15.87
N LEU A 133 5.43 33.18 16.21
CA LEU A 133 4.71 32.37 15.23
C LEU A 133 3.88 33.22 14.25
N TYR A 134 3.24 34.29 14.72
CA TYR A 134 2.49 35.19 13.85
C TYR A 134 3.41 35.89 12.82
N LEU A 135 4.55 36.43 13.26
CA LEU A 135 5.49 37.08 12.35
C LEU A 135 6.11 36.09 11.37
N SER A 136 6.50 34.89 11.84
CA SER A 136 7.01 33.82 10.99
C SER A 136 5.99 33.44 9.90
N HIS A 137 4.74 33.18 10.29
CA HIS A 137 3.66 32.87 9.38
C HIS A 137 3.40 34.00 8.36
N GLN A 138 3.43 35.26 8.80
CA GLN A 138 3.26 36.39 7.89
C GLN A 138 4.41 36.53 6.89
N CYS A 139 5.67 36.28 7.28
CA CYS A 139 6.78 36.27 6.32
C CYS A 139 6.57 35.22 5.23
N ILE A 140 6.17 34.01 5.63
CA ILE A 140 5.99 32.86 4.73
C ILE A 140 4.82 33.11 3.76
N VAL A 141 3.66 33.51 4.28
CA VAL A 141 2.45 33.78 3.47
C VAL A 141 2.68 34.96 2.52
N ARG A 142 3.31 36.05 2.98
CA ARG A 142 3.62 37.21 2.11
C ARG A 142 4.64 36.89 1.03
N ALA A 143 5.55 35.94 1.27
CA ALA A 143 6.44 35.42 0.23
C ALA A 143 5.69 34.57 -0.81
N GLY A 144 4.49 34.09 -0.50
CA GLY A 144 3.71 33.19 -1.36
C GLY A 144 4.09 31.71 -1.21
N LEU A 145 4.70 31.36 -0.08
CA LEU A 145 5.03 29.98 0.26
C LEU A 145 3.81 29.32 0.94
N THR A 146 3.72 28.00 0.82
CA THR A 146 2.61 27.22 1.37
C THR A 146 3.14 26.03 2.17
N ARG A 147 2.27 25.35 2.93
CA ARG A 147 2.65 24.14 3.70
C ARG A 147 3.20 22.99 2.83
N THR A 148 2.92 23.02 1.51
CA THR A 148 3.39 22.00 0.55
C THR A 148 4.68 22.40 -0.16
N THR A 149 5.23 23.60 0.12
CA THR A 149 6.51 24.03 -0.45
C THR A 149 7.64 23.13 0.05
N LYS A 150 8.35 22.50 -0.87
CA LYS A 150 9.49 21.62 -0.63
C LYS A 150 10.81 22.40 -0.69
N PRO A 151 11.88 21.94 -0.01
CA PRO A 151 13.22 22.48 -0.24
C PRO A 151 13.65 22.22 -1.69
N ALA A 152 14.52 23.07 -2.23
CA ALA A 152 15.07 22.94 -3.58
C ALA A 152 16.59 23.08 -3.54
N GLU A 153 17.28 22.38 -4.43
CA GLU A 153 18.74 22.49 -4.56
C GLU A 153 19.11 23.76 -5.32
N SER A 154 20.23 24.38 -4.93
CA SER A 154 20.80 25.50 -5.69
C SER A 154 21.68 24.96 -6.82
N GLU A 155 21.52 25.46 -8.06
CA GLU A 155 22.49 25.10 -9.11
C GLU A 155 23.82 25.83 -8.83
N ASN A 156 24.95 25.12 -8.96
CA ASN A 156 26.33 25.63 -8.75
C ASN A 156 26.75 25.92 -7.30
N ASP A 157 26.05 25.36 -6.31
CA ASP A 157 26.41 25.48 -4.89
C ASP A 157 26.50 26.94 -4.37
N GLU A 158 25.61 27.84 -4.81
CA GLU A 158 25.59 29.26 -4.44
C GLU A 158 24.25 29.72 -3.87
N ILE A 159 24.28 30.60 -2.87
CA ILE A 159 23.12 31.33 -2.36
C ILE A 159 22.50 32.18 -3.48
N ARG A 160 21.22 31.95 -3.74
CA ARG A 160 20.44 32.59 -4.80
C ARG A 160 19.75 33.88 -4.32
N TRP A 161 19.55 34.78 -5.28
CA TRP A 161 18.70 35.96 -5.18
C TRP A 161 17.87 36.08 -6.46
N PRO A 162 16.56 36.37 -6.38
CA PRO A 162 15.66 36.22 -7.52
C PRO A 162 15.60 37.49 -8.37
N SER A 163 14.75 37.47 -9.42
CA SER A 163 14.47 38.63 -10.26
C SER A 163 13.83 39.77 -9.47
N THR A 164 13.83 40.99 -10.02
CA THR A 164 13.43 42.22 -9.31
C THR A 164 12.03 42.16 -8.69
N GLU A 165 11.05 41.54 -9.35
CA GLU A 165 9.67 41.46 -8.86
C GLU A 165 9.57 40.56 -7.61
N LEU A 166 10.09 39.34 -7.69
CA LEU A 166 10.13 38.42 -6.55
C LEU A 166 11.03 38.97 -5.43
N ALA A 167 12.15 39.62 -5.77
CA ALA A 167 13.03 40.27 -4.80
C ALA A 167 12.29 41.35 -3.99
N SER A 168 11.52 42.23 -4.65
CA SER A 168 10.70 43.24 -3.95
C SER A 168 9.69 42.57 -3.02
N LYS A 169 9.00 41.53 -3.51
CA LYS A 169 8.03 40.76 -2.72
C LYS A 169 8.67 40.15 -1.46
N LEU A 170 9.87 39.57 -1.59
CA LEU A 170 10.59 38.98 -0.45
C LEU A 170 11.05 40.04 0.56
N GLN A 171 11.53 41.19 0.09
CA GLN A 171 11.91 42.32 0.96
C GLN A 171 10.71 42.89 1.72
N GLU A 172 9.55 42.98 1.08
CA GLU A 172 8.28 43.38 1.70
C GLU A 172 7.76 42.33 2.70
N ALA A 173 7.93 41.05 2.40
CA ALA A 173 7.48 39.95 3.26
C ALA A 173 8.13 39.96 4.65
N VAL A 174 9.37 40.43 4.77
CA VAL A 174 10.11 40.49 6.04
C VAL A 174 10.00 41.82 6.78
N THR A 175 9.20 42.77 6.27
CA THR A 175 9.12 44.13 6.83
C THR A 175 7.72 44.41 7.39
N PHE A 176 7.65 44.92 8.62
CA PHE A 176 6.41 45.19 9.32
C PHE A 176 6.42 46.55 10.01
N ASN A 177 5.26 47.21 10.06
CA ASN A 177 5.07 48.39 10.89
C ASN A 177 4.86 47.97 12.35
N ARG A 178 5.65 48.53 13.27
CA ARG A 178 5.61 48.17 14.70
C ARG A 178 4.26 48.48 15.35
N ALA A 179 3.63 49.61 15.00
CA ALA A 179 2.36 50.01 15.59
C ALA A 179 1.22 49.06 15.16
N GLU A 180 1.25 48.60 13.91
CA GLU A 180 0.28 47.62 13.37
C GLU A 180 0.41 46.27 14.09
N ILE A 181 1.64 45.75 14.26
CA ILE A 181 1.86 44.49 14.97
C ILE A 181 1.41 44.59 16.43
N VAL A 182 1.70 45.69 17.12
CA VAL A 182 1.23 45.91 18.50
C VAL A 182 -0.30 45.97 18.58
N ALA A 183 -0.96 46.60 17.61
CA ALA A 183 -2.41 46.66 17.55
C ALA A 183 -3.02 45.27 17.32
N GLU A 184 -2.43 44.47 16.43
CA GLU A 184 -2.88 43.12 16.13
C GLU A 184 -2.71 42.17 17.33
N LEU A 185 -1.56 42.22 18.02
CA LEU A 185 -1.35 41.44 19.24
C LEU A 185 -2.36 41.80 20.34
N LYS A 186 -2.66 43.10 20.50
CA LYS A 186 -3.71 43.56 21.44
C LYS A 186 -5.08 43.03 21.05
N ARG A 187 -5.43 42.99 19.76
CA ARG A 187 -6.67 42.40 19.25
C ARG A 187 -6.78 40.93 19.64
N ARG A 188 -5.66 40.21 19.59
CA ARG A 188 -5.52 38.80 20.04
C ARG A 188 -5.34 38.64 21.55
N ARG A 189 -5.46 39.72 22.34
CA ARG A 189 -5.34 39.75 23.82
C ARG A 189 -3.93 39.47 24.37
N PHE A 190 -2.88 39.73 23.58
CA PHE A 190 -1.49 39.60 24.00
C PHE A 190 -0.79 40.95 24.17
N GLY A 191 0.17 41.00 25.09
CA GLY A 191 0.98 42.20 25.38
C GLY A 191 2.23 42.32 24.49
N PRO A 192 2.97 43.45 24.58
CA PRO A 192 4.14 43.72 23.73
C PRO A 192 5.42 42.99 24.16
N LEU A 193 5.35 42.10 25.16
CA LEU A 193 6.52 41.43 25.73
C LEU A 193 7.26 40.57 24.69
N GLY A 194 6.53 39.86 23.82
CA GLY A 194 7.11 39.06 22.74
C GLY A 194 7.99 39.90 21.83
N ILE A 195 7.53 41.09 21.42
CA ILE A 195 8.33 42.03 20.62
C ILE A 195 9.61 42.40 21.37
N LYS A 196 9.52 42.74 22.67
CA LYS A 196 10.69 43.12 23.47
C LYS A 196 11.72 41.99 23.58
N ARG A 197 11.28 40.73 23.66
CA ARG A 197 12.14 39.54 23.82
C ARG A 197 12.83 39.14 22.52
N LEU A 198 12.12 39.24 21.39
CA LEU A 198 12.54 38.74 20.08
C LEU A 198 13.23 39.78 19.20
N THR A 199 13.36 41.03 19.67
CA THR A 199 13.93 42.13 18.87
C THR A 199 15.26 42.67 19.38
N PHE A 200 16.06 43.23 18.47
CA PHE A 200 17.26 44.01 18.76
C PHE A 200 17.32 45.29 17.91
N GLN A 201 18.05 46.30 18.37
CA GLN A 201 18.31 47.52 17.59
C GLN A 201 19.42 47.27 16.56
N LEU A 202 19.27 47.73 15.31
CA LEU A 202 20.36 47.62 14.33
C LEU A 202 21.63 48.28 14.84
N GLY A 203 22.74 47.56 14.75
CA GLY A 203 24.05 47.96 15.28
C GLY A 203 24.28 47.60 16.75
N ALA A 204 23.32 46.96 17.42
CA ALA A 204 23.45 46.58 18.84
C ALA A 204 24.01 45.17 19.07
N ILE A 205 24.02 44.31 18.06
CA ILE A 205 24.56 42.94 18.16
C ILE A 205 25.99 42.86 17.59
N SER A 206 26.75 41.85 18.00
CA SER A 206 28.12 41.61 17.52
C SER A 206 28.11 40.62 16.36
N ALA A 207 28.92 40.90 15.32
CA ALA A 207 29.25 39.93 14.28
C ALA A 207 30.26 38.86 14.76
N GLY A 208 31.03 39.18 15.81
CA GLY A 208 31.97 38.24 16.43
C GLY A 208 31.36 37.55 17.64
N TYR A 209 31.33 36.22 17.63
CA TYR A 209 30.81 35.37 18.69
C TYR A 209 31.61 34.06 18.78
N ALA A 210 31.63 33.45 19.97
CA ALA A 210 32.58 32.37 20.29
C ALA A 210 32.23 31.01 19.64
N HIS A 211 30.96 30.74 19.39
CA HIS A 211 30.48 29.46 18.83
C HIS A 211 29.20 29.70 18.01
N PRO A 212 28.93 28.94 16.94
CA PRO A 212 27.69 28.96 16.15
C PRO A 212 26.38 29.25 16.89
N LEU A 213 26.11 28.48 17.93
CA LEU A 213 24.90 28.56 18.76
C LEU A 213 24.80 29.85 19.59
N ALA A 214 25.87 30.64 19.66
CA ALA A 214 25.90 31.96 20.31
C ALA A 214 25.58 33.10 19.33
N ASN A 215 25.17 32.80 18.09
CA ASN A 215 24.76 33.82 17.14
C ASN A 215 23.57 34.62 17.73
N PRO A 216 23.68 35.96 17.86
CA PRO A 216 22.64 36.78 18.49
C PRO A 216 21.27 36.72 17.79
N THR A 217 21.25 36.38 16.50
CA THR A 217 20.01 36.28 15.72
C THR A 217 19.24 34.99 16.00
N LEU A 218 19.84 33.99 16.64
CA LEU A 218 19.15 32.75 17.08
C LEU A 218 18.16 33.00 18.22
N SER A 219 18.43 34.00 19.07
CA SER A 219 17.54 34.41 20.17
C SER A 219 16.73 35.67 19.84
N ARG A 220 17.22 36.50 18.91
CA ARG A 220 16.56 37.75 18.49
C ARG A 220 16.59 37.91 16.97
N PRO A 221 15.66 37.31 16.23
CA PRO A 221 15.68 37.30 14.77
C PRO A 221 15.16 38.60 14.12
N ILE A 222 14.67 39.55 14.92
CA ILE A 222 14.00 40.76 14.44
C ILE A 222 14.84 42.00 14.76
N ALA A 223 15.22 42.75 13.73
CA ALA A 223 15.83 44.05 13.85
C ALA A 223 14.78 45.16 13.95
N THR A 224 15.06 46.26 14.66
CA THR A 224 14.16 47.42 14.74
C THR A 224 14.82 48.70 14.26
N THR A 225 14.08 49.51 13.50
CA THR A 225 14.49 50.84 13.00
C THR A 225 13.39 51.85 13.28
N GLY A 226 13.38 52.42 14.49
CA GLY A 226 12.34 53.36 14.92
C GLY A 226 10.93 52.74 14.91
N ASP A 227 10.20 52.95 13.81
CA ASP A 227 8.81 52.52 13.60
C ASP A 227 8.68 51.17 12.88
N GLU A 228 9.76 50.61 12.32
CA GLU A 228 9.73 49.34 11.57
C GLU A 228 10.33 48.17 12.37
N LEU A 229 9.80 46.98 12.11
CA LEU A 229 10.34 45.68 12.48
C LEU A 229 10.78 44.96 11.19
N ILE A 230 12.05 44.58 11.11
CA ILE A 230 12.63 43.89 9.95
C ILE A 230 13.10 42.51 10.42
N VAL A 231 12.52 41.46 9.87
CA VAL A 231 12.91 40.07 10.17
C VAL A 231 14.17 39.76 9.38
N VAL A 232 15.32 39.72 10.05
CA VAL A 232 16.62 39.47 9.39
C VAL A 232 16.95 37.98 9.31
N ALA A 233 16.31 37.15 10.13
CA ALA A 233 16.50 35.71 10.15
C ALA A 233 15.17 34.97 10.37
N PRO A 234 14.29 34.86 9.35
CA PRO A 234 12.99 34.19 9.49
C PRO A 234 13.11 32.70 9.84
N THR A 235 14.23 32.06 9.53
CA THR A 235 14.55 30.67 9.92
C THR A 235 14.81 30.52 11.43
N ASN A 236 15.13 31.61 12.14
CA ASN A 236 15.48 31.59 13.57
C ASN A 236 14.29 31.79 14.52
N PHE A 237 13.06 31.83 14.04
CA PHE A 237 11.90 32.04 14.92
C PHE A 237 11.70 30.92 15.94
N LEU A 238 11.84 29.65 15.54
CA LEU A 238 11.65 28.51 16.43
C LEU A 238 12.63 28.50 17.62
N PRO A 239 13.97 28.58 17.41
CA PRO A 239 14.91 28.65 18.52
C PRO A 239 14.74 29.93 19.37
N ALA A 240 14.38 31.06 18.76
CA ALA A 240 14.21 32.33 19.48
C ALA A 240 13.00 32.32 20.41
N ILE A 241 11.86 31.77 19.96
CA ILE A 241 10.66 31.63 20.80
C ILE A 241 10.96 30.74 21.99
N ARG A 242 11.60 29.59 21.73
CA ARG A 242 12.00 28.62 22.75
C ARG A 242 12.89 29.26 23.82
N ASP A 243 13.98 29.91 23.42
CA ASP A 243 14.90 30.59 24.33
C ASP A 243 14.18 31.65 25.19
N ALA A 244 13.32 32.48 24.56
CA ALA A 244 12.58 33.51 25.26
C ALA A 244 11.56 32.96 26.28
N VAL A 245 10.90 31.83 25.98
CA VAL A 245 9.97 31.16 26.91
C VAL A 245 10.73 30.53 28.07
N LEU A 246 11.84 29.83 27.81
CA LEU A 246 12.69 29.25 28.86
C LEU A 246 13.31 30.34 29.75
N GLN A 247 13.69 31.48 29.18
CA GLN A 247 14.15 32.65 29.94
C GLN A 247 13.07 33.20 30.85
N LEU A 248 11.84 33.31 30.34
CA LEU A 248 10.72 33.73 31.17
C LEU A 248 10.44 32.73 32.30
N ALA A 249 10.55 31.43 32.03
CA ALA A 249 10.29 30.38 33.03
C ALA A 249 11.31 30.42 34.18
N GLU A 250 12.58 30.66 33.87
CA GLU A 250 13.62 30.87 34.90
C GLU A 250 13.41 32.15 35.71
N GLU A 251 13.09 33.27 35.04
CA GLU A 251 12.82 34.55 35.72
C GLU A 251 11.63 34.49 36.67
N ARG A 252 10.69 33.57 36.40
CA ARG A 252 9.48 33.33 37.19
C ARG A 252 9.59 32.13 38.14
N ASP A 253 10.73 31.44 38.16
CA ASP A 253 10.99 30.25 38.98
C ASP A 253 10.01 29.08 38.72
N VAL A 254 9.56 28.92 37.47
CA VAL A 254 8.63 27.85 37.03
C VAL A 254 9.24 26.88 36.01
N LEU A 255 10.55 26.95 35.76
CA LEU A 255 11.22 26.08 34.78
C LEU A 255 10.99 24.58 35.07
N SER A 256 11.12 24.14 36.33
CA SER A 256 10.90 22.74 36.69
C SER A 256 9.44 22.29 36.50
N GLU A 257 8.47 23.17 36.76
CA GLU A 257 7.05 22.89 36.49
C GLU A 257 6.78 22.75 34.99
N LEU A 258 7.37 23.65 34.19
CA LEU A 258 7.27 23.61 32.73
C LEU A 258 7.84 22.31 32.16
N MET A 259 9.06 21.91 32.57
CA MET A 259 9.68 20.69 32.05
C MET A 259 8.93 19.42 32.48
N LYS A 260 8.32 19.39 33.67
CA LYS A 260 7.41 18.30 34.06
C LYS A 260 6.15 18.25 33.18
N SER A 261 5.60 19.40 32.80
CA SER A 261 4.46 19.44 31.86
C SER A 261 4.87 18.98 30.47
N VAL A 262 6.07 19.35 29.99
CA VAL A 262 6.64 18.81 28.74
C VAL A 262 6.78 17.29 28.80
N GLU A 263 7.32 16.74 29.89
CA GLU A 263 7.46 15.29 30.07
C GLU A 263 6.11 14.56 30.07
N ALA A 264 5.11 15.07 30.78
CA ALA A 264 3.77 14.49 30.82
C ALA A 264 3.10 14.47 29.43
N ARG A 265 3.27 15.55 28.65
CA ARG A 265 2.80 15.63 27.26
C ARG A 265 3.59 14.71 26.33
N GLY A 266 4.89 14.59 26.54
CA GLY A 266 5.75 13.63 25.84
C GLY A 266 5.24 12.20 25.99
N TRP A 267 4.93 11.78 27.23
CA TRP A 267 4.30 10.48 27.50
C TRP A 267 2.94 10.33 26.81
N THR A 268 2.11 11.36 26.80
CA THR A 268 0.80 11.32 26.13
C THR A 268 0.96 11.12 24.62
N ARG A 269 1.91 11.81 23.98
CA ARG A 269 2.22 11.65 22.55
C ARG A 269 2.82 10.28 22.24
N LEU A 270 3.73 9.81 23.09
CA LEU A 270 4.34 8.48 22.97
C LEU A 270 3.30 7.36 23.01
N MET A 271 2.37 7.42 23.98
CA MET A 271 1.26 6.44 24.07
C MET A 271 0.44 6.39 22.79
N ARG A 272 0.12 7.56 22.25
CA ARG A 272 -0.63 7.70 21.00
C ARG A 272 0.09 7.07 19.81
N PHE A 273 1.39 7.33 19.66
CA PHE A 273 2.16 6.79 18.54
C PHE A 273 2.25 5.26 18.58
N PHE A 274 2.33 4.67 19.77
CA PHE A 274 2.29 3.22 19.94
C PHE A 274 0.89 2.63 19.75
N GLU A 275 -0.17 3.34 20.15
CA GLU A 275 -1.55 2.94 19.88
C GLU A 275 -1.86 2.87 18.37
N ILE A 276 -1.37 3.84 17.59
CA ILE A 276 -1.43 3.81 16.10
C ILE A 276 -0.78 2.54 15.53
N GLN A 277 0.26 2.03 16.19
CA GLN A 277 0.96 0.79 15.82
C GLN A 277 0.34 -0.46 16.46
N ARG A 278 -0.82 -0.35 17.13
CA ARG A 278 -1.52 -1.45 17.83
C ARG A 278 -0.72 -2.07 18.98
N TRP A 279 0.15 -1.29 19.62
CA TRP A 279 0.84 -1.71 20.84
C TRP A 279 -0.05 -1.44 22.05
N VAL A 280 -0.11 -2.41 22.97
CA VAL A 280 -0.93 -2.32 24.18
C VAL A 280 -0.02 -2.20 25.39
N MET A 281 -0.16 -1.12 26.17
CA MET A 281 0.57 -1.00 27.44
C MET A 281 0.02 -2.01 28.46
N ILE A 282 0.87 -2.91 28.93
CA ILE A 282 0.54 -3.92 29.94
C ILE A 282 1.11 -3.58 31.32
N GLY A 283 1.99 -2.59 31.41
CA GLY A 283 2.54 -2.13 32.68
C GLY A 283 3.35 -0.85 32.57
N GLN A 284 3.51 -0.17 33.71
CA GLN A 284 4.35 1.02 33.84
C GLN A 284 5.13 0.97 35.16
N LEU A 285 6.44 1.14 35.09
CA LEU A 285 7.32 1.28 36.25
C LEU A 285 7.62 2.75 36.48
N ARG A 286 7.41 3.22 37.71
CA ARG A 286 7.63 4.62 38.07
C ARG A 286 9.10 4.90 38.37
N ALA A 287 9.55 6.12 38.10
CA ALA A 287 10.89 6.63 38.31
C ALA A 287 11.40 6.38 39.75
N SER A 288 10.52 6.52 40.74
CA SER A 288 10.83 6.25 42.16
C SER A 288 11.29 4.82 42.44
N SER A 289 10.92 3.87 41.57
CA SER A 289 11.24 2.45 41.68
C SER A 289 12.29 1.96 40.69
N ASN A 290 12.80 2.82 39.79
CA ASN A 290 13.58 2.40 38.64
C ASN A 290 14.67 3.43 38.24
N ASN A 291 15.64 3.67 39.12
CA ASN A 291 16.78 4.57 38.87
C ASN A 291 16.39 5.98 38.35
N GLY A 292 15.22 6.47 38.75
CA GLY A 292 14.68 7.77 38.35
C GLY A 292 14.10 7.82 36.91
N LEU A 293 13.87 6.69 36.25
CA LEU A 293 13.29 6.64 34.89
C LEU A 293 11.89 6.00 34.93
N ASP A 294 10.91 6.68 34.34
CA ASP A 294 9.64 6.06 34.02
C ASP A 294 9.83 5.10 32.83
N VAL A 295 9.25 3.91 32.94
CA VAL A 295 9.35 2.85 31.92
C VAL A 295 7.98 2.30 31.58
N GLY A 296 7.66 2.29 30.30
CA GLY A 296 6.47 1.64 29.76
C GLY A 296 6.79 0.22 29.30
N VAL A 297 5.88 -0.72 29.56
CA VAL A 297 5.97 -2.09 29.07
C VAL A 297 4.78 -2.33 28.16
N PHE A 298 5.04 -2.63 26.89
CA PHE A 298 4.04 -2.79 25.85
C PHE A 298 4.08 -4.20 25.27
N GLN A 299 2.93 -4.80 25.07
CA GLN A 299 2.78 -6.01 24.26
C GLN A 299 2.40 -5.60 22.84
N PHE A 300 3.08 -6.16 21.85
CA PHE A 300 2.83 -5.88 20.43
C PHE A 300 2.73 -7.13 19.56
N ASP A 301 2.99 -8.30 20.12
CA ASP A 301 2.69 -9.60 19.49
C ASP A 301 2.36 -10.60 20.62
N ASP A 302 1.91 -11.80 20.25
CA ASP A 302 1.52 -12.83 21.23
C ASP A 302 2.69 -13.25 22.16
N ASP A 303 3.94 -13.11 21.69
CA ASP A 303 5.16 -13.55 22.37
C ASP A 303 6.23 -12.45 22.54
N LYS A 304 5.91 -11.19 22.18
CA LYS A 304 6.88 -10.06 22.20
C LYS A 304 6.46 -8.91 23.10
N ILE A 305 7.45 -8.36 23.80
CA ILE A 305 7.29 -7.20 24.67
C ILE A 305 8.31 -6.12 24.32
N ALA A 306 7.87 -4.86 24.33
CA ALA A 306 8.74 -3.70 24.28
C ALA A 306 8.89 -3.07 25.65
N VAL A 307 10.12 -2.75 26.02
CA VAL A 307 10.46 -1.93 27.19
C VAL A 307 10.85 -0.55 26.67
N VAL A 308 10.06 0.45 27.03
CA VAL A 308 10.16 1.80 26.48
C VAL A 308 10.61 2.79 27.55
N HIS A 309 11.70 3.51 27.27
CA HIS A 309 12.21 4.61 28.09
C HIS A 309 11.97 5.93 27.37
N LEU A 310 11.34 6.90 28.03
CA LEU A 310 11.28 8.29 27.56
C LEU A 310 12.33 9.12 28.30
N LEU A 311 13.27 9.70 27.56
CA LEU A 311 14.27 10.63 28.07
C LEU A 311 13.88 12.05 27.66
N VAL A 312 13.60 12.89 28.64
CA VAL A 312 13.26 14.31 28.41
C VAL A 312 14.37 15.17 28.97
N ASP A 313 14.82 16.14 28.19
CA ASP A 313 15.78 17.15 28.66
C ASP A 313 15.14 18.00 29.76
N ASP A 314 15.60 17.87 31.00
CA ASP A 314 15.07 18.61 32.15
C ASP A 314 15.79 19.94 32.40
N LEU A 315 16.77 20.29 31.56
CA LEU A 315 17.61 21.48 31.64
C LEU A 315 18.40 21.64 32.96
N SER A 316 18.58 20.56 33.73
CA SER A 316 19.20 20.61 35.06
C SER A 316 20.71 20.90 35.07
N GLU A 317 21.42 20.63 33.97
CA GLU A 317 22.88 20.81 33.85
C GLU A 317 23.28 22.03 32.99
N GLY A 318 22.96 23.24 33.45
CA GLY A 318 23.58 24.49 32.96
C GLY A 318 23.13 24.94 31.56
N SER A 319 21.83 25.25 31.44
CA SER A 319 21.07 25.56 30.21
C SER A 319 21.58 26.70 29.29
N ARG A 320 22.58 27.51 29.66
CA ARG A 320 22.83 28.81 28.99
C ARG A 320 24.27 29.23 28.77
N GLU A 321 25.25 28.46 29.22
CA GLU A 321 26.63 28.73 28.80
C GLU A 321 26.81 28.20 27.38
N PRO A 322 27.27 29.00 26.39
CA PRO A 322 27.51 28.52 25.02
C PRO A 322 28.41 27.28 24.95
N GLU A 323 29.27 27.11 25.96
CA GLU A 323 30.18 25.98 26.16
C GLU A 323 29.48 24.71 26.69
N LYS A 324 28.22 24.80 27.13
CA LYS A 324 27.36 23.71 27.69
C LYS A 324 26.05 23.51 26.91
N CYS A 325 25.95 24.04 25.68
CA CYS A 325 24.78 23.88 24.80
C CYS A 325 24.55 22.45 24.28
N HIS A 326 25.50 21.54 24.52
CA HIS A 326 25.37 20.11 24.23
C HIS A 326 24.69 19.39 25.40
N TRP A 327 23.62 18.64 25.12
CA TRP A 327 23.04 17.73 26.11
C TRP A 327 23.81 16.40 26.08
N ASP A 328 24.68 16.18 27.08
CA ASP A 328 25.40 14.92 27.23
C ASP A 328 24.50 13.83 27.80
N LEU A 329 24.05 12.92 26.93
CA LEU A 329 23.18 11.79 27.26
C LEU A 329 23.92 10.64 27.95
N SER A 330 25.25 10.70 28.13
CA SER A 330 26.05 9.59 28.66
C SER A 330 25.52 9.08 30.00
N ARG A 331 25.06 9.98 30.87
CA ARG A 331 24.52 9.64 32.20
C ARG A 331 23.16 8.96 32.10
N GLU A 332 22.26 9.50 31.30
CA GLU A 332 20.91 9.02 31.04
C GLU A 332 20.96 7.62 30.45
N PHE A 333 21.84 7.44 29.48
CA PHE A 333 22.11 6.17 28.84
C PHE A 333 22.66 5.09 29.78
N GLN A 334 23.54 5.43 30.72
CA GLN A 334 23.92 4.47 31.76
C GLN A 334 22.73 4.08 32.65
N ARG A 335 21.84 5.02 32.98
CA ARG A 335 20.61 4.73 33.75
C ARG A 335 19.67 3.82 32.98
N VAL A 336 19.47 4.07 31.69
CA VAL A 336 18.69 3.21 30.78
C VAL A 336 19.29 1.81 30.74
N ARG A 337 20.60 1.66 30.57
CA ARG A 337 21.27 0.36 30.51
C ARG A 337 21.06 -0.49 31.78
N ILE A 338 21.12 0.14 32.96
CA ILE A 338 20.88 -0.55 34.24
C ILE A 338 19.40 -0.92 34.37
N SER A 339 18.50 0.02 34.02
CA SER A 339 17.06 -0.20 34.06
C SER A 339 16.63 -1.34 33.12
N ALA A 340 17.03 -1.28 31.85
CA ALA A 340 16.73 -2.29 30.83
C ALA A 340 17.10 -3.69 31.29
N LYS A 341 18.33 -3.88 31.81
CA LYS A 341 18.79 -5.18 32.35
C LYS A 341 17.95 -5.67 33.52
N GLY A 342 17.52 -4.77 34.42
CA GLY A 342 16.68 -5.11 35.56
C GLY A 342 15.29 -5.55 35.12
N VAL A 343 14.64 -4.76 34.27
CA VAL A 343 13.28 -5.03 33.77
C VAL A 343 13.25 -6.31 32.92
N GLU A 344 14.22 -6.49 32.04
CA GLU A 344 14.33 -7.69 31.19
C GLU A 344 14.45 -8.96 32.05
N LYS A 345 15.26 -8.93 33.11
CA LYS A 345 15.40 -10.06 34.04
C LYS A 345 14.09 -10.37 34.76
N ASP A 346 13.37 -9.35 35.21
CA ASP A 346 12.10 -9.52 35.91
C ASP A 346 10.99 -10.04 34.98
N LEU A 347 10.94 -9.57 33.72
CA LEU A 347 9.99 -10.04 32.72
C LEU A 347 10.26 -11.51 32.34
N LYS A 348 11.53 -11.86 32.05
CA LYS A 348 11.94 -13.25 31.76
C LYS A 348 11.68 -14.21 32.94
N ALA A 349 11.64 -13.71 34.18
CA ALA A 349 11.35 -14.53 35.36
C ALA A 349 9.83 -14.71 35.63
N ARG A 350 8.97 -13.84 35.10
CA ARG A 350 7.52 -13.84 35.36
C ARG A 350 6.70 -14.45 34.23
N ALA A 351 7.21 -14.45 33.01
CA ALA A 351 6.43 -14.83 31.84
C ALA A 351 6.78 -16.24 31.36
N ASP A 352 5.80 -17.15 31.45
CA ASP A 352 5.91 -18.49 30.87
C ASP A 352 5.88 -18.47 29.31
N CYS A 353 5.51 -17.34 28.69
CA CYS A 353 5.20 -17.21 27.26
C CYS A 353 5.93 -16.07 26.51
N VAL A 354 6.66 -15.17 27.19
CA VAL A 354 7.40 -14.07 26.52
C VAL A 354 8.76 -14.59 26.11
N THR A 355 9.01 -14.62 24.80
CA THR A 355 10.24 -15.16 24.24
C THR A 355 11.23 -14.05 23.88
N GLU A 356 10.73 -12.89 23.44
CA GLU A 356 11.57 -11.83 22.88
C GLU A 356 11.20 -10.45 23.43
N ILE A 357 12.23 -9.66 23.71
CA ILE A 357 12.12 -8.31 24.29
C ILE A 357 12.87 -7.34 23.39
N ILE A 358 12.28 -6.18 23.10
CA ILE A 358 12.94 -5.05 22.45
C ILE A 358 13.07 -3.87 23.41
N GLN A 359 14.21 -3.20 23.39
CA GLN A 359 14.44 -1.96 24.13
C GLN A 359 14.22 -0.77 23.19
N VAL A 360 13.35 0.17 23.58
CA VAL A 360 13.08 1.38 22.80
C VAL A 360 13.39 2.59 23.67
N VAL A 361 14.34 3.41 23.23
CA VAL A 361 14.72 4.65 23.89
C VAL A 361 14.22 5.81 23.06
N VAL A 362 13.23 6.53 23.58
CA VAL A 362 12.65 7.71 22.95
C VAL A 362 13.23 8.95 23.59
N ILE A 363 13.83 9.83 22.78
CA ILE A 363 14.46 11.07 23.25
C ILE A 363 13.56 12.26 22.90
N HIS A 364 13.36 13.16 23.84
CA HIS A 364 12.72 14.45 23.60
C HIS A 364 13.62 15.57 24.15
N GLY A 365 14.37 16.20 23.25
CA GLY A 365 15.23 17.32 23.59
C GLY A 365 14.43 18.61 23.78
N SER A 366 14.95 19.53 24.60
CA SER A 366 14.42 20.89 24.73
C SER A 366 15.08 21.86 23.75
N GLY A 367 15.54 21.36 22.60
CA GLY A 367 16.24 22.13 21.56
C GLY A 367 17.74 22.32 21.74
N ARG A 368 18.36 21.65 22.73
CA ARG A 368 19.82 21.51 22.82
C ARG A 368 20.30 20.49 21.78
N TYR A 369 21.48 20.76 21.21
CA TYR A 369 22.13 19.79 20.34
C TYR A 369 22.51 18.55 21.16
N HIS A 370 22.23 17.38 20.62
CA HIS A 370 22.57 16.10 21.22
C HIS A 370 22.91 15.12 20.11
N ILE A 371 23.90 14.26 20.35
CA ILE A 371 24.24 13.19 19.42
C ILE A 371 23.50 11.94 19.86
N CYS A 372 22.55 11.50 19.01
CA CYS A 372 21.86 10.23 19.16
C CYS A 372 22.73 9.06 18.68
N SER A 373 23.91 8.87 19.29
CA SER A 373 24.57 7.58 19.20
C SER A 373 23.98 6.74 20.32
N PRO A 374 23.14 5.71 20.02
CA PRO A 374 22.69 4.84 21.08
C PRO A 374 23.93 4.36 21.83
N PRO A 375 23.88 4.24 23.16
CA PRO A 375 24.81 3.35 23.82
C PRO A 375 24.58 2.06 23.10
N GLU A 376 25.64 1.48 22.56
CA GLU A 376 25.58 0.07 22.33
C GLU A 376 25.24 -0.54 23.70
N CYS A 377 23.97 -0.86 23.91
CA CYS A 377 23.59 -1.84 24.91
C CYS A 377 24.06 -3.22 24.40
N SER A 378 25.30 -3.29 23.86
CA SER A 378 26.02 -4.42 23.26
C SER A 378 26.39 -5.49 24.27
N SER A 379 25.58 -5.62 25.32
CA SER A 379 25.66 -6.71 26.28
C SER A 379 24.30 -7.36 26.55
N SER A 380 23.19 -6.91 25.93
CA SER A 380 21.91 -7.61 25.94
C SER A 380 21.71 -8.36 24.62
N GLU A 381 21.17 -9.57 24.69
CA GLU A 381 20.72 -10.34 23.52
C GLU A 381 19.56 -9.64 22.77
N SER A 382 18.89 -8.70 23.44
CA SER A 382 17.69 -8.00 22.96
C SER A 382 18.01 -6.85 21.98
N PRO A 383 17.27 -6.70 20.86
CA PRO A 383 17.39 -5.56 19.95
C PRO A 383 17.11 -4.23 20.67
N THR A 384 17.83 -3.18 20.30
CA THR A 384 17.68 -1.83 20.86
C THR A 384 17.48 -0.81 19.75
N VAL A 385 16.43 0.00 19.86
CA VAL A 385 16.15 1.13 18.96
C VAL A 385 16.17 2.42 19.75
N CYS A 386 16.88 3.42 19.25
CA CYS A 386 16.93 4.76 19.80
C CYS A 386 16.49 5.73 18.72
N LEU A 387 15.54 6.60 19.05
CA LEU A 387 14.95 7.58 18.15
C LEU A 387 14.38 8.74 18.96
N THR A 388 14.14 9.89 18.32
CA THR A 388 13.45 10.98 18.99
C THR A 388 11.93 10.81 18.95
N LEU A 389 11.22 11.56 19.80
CA LEU A 389 9.76 11.53 19.83
C LEU A 389 9.14 12.02 18.50
N ASP A 390 9.81 12.92 17.79
CA ASP A 390 9.39 13.38 16.46
C ASP A 390 9.67 12.33 15.38
N GLU A 391 10.81 11.65 15.44
CA GLU A 391 11.09 10.52 14.54
C GLU A 391 10.10 9.36 14.75
N LEU A 392 9.72 9.08 16.01
CA LEU A 392 8.66 8.12 16.32
C LEU A 392 7.29 8.54 15.75
N ARG A 393 6.98 9.84 15.75
CA ARG A 393 5.77 10.37 15.10
C ARG A 393 5.78 10.05 13.59
N VAL A 394 6.87 10.38 12.89
CA VAL A 394 6.99 10.12 11.45
C VAL A 394 6.93 8.61 11.16
N PHE A 395 7.63 7.80 11.95
CA PHE A 395 7.64 6.34 11.81
C PHE A 395 6.26 5.71 12.04
N SER A 396 5.59 6.04 13.14
CA SER A 396 4.28 5.50 13.48
C SER A 396 3.22 5.87 12.44
N GLN A 397 3.30 7.08 11.90
CA GLN A 397 2.44 7.56 10.83
C GLN A 397 2.60 6.77 9.52
N LEU A 398 3.85 6.49 9.11
CA LEU A 398 4.14 5.74 7.88
C LEU A 398 3.90 4.23 7.99
N ASN A 399 3.84 3.69 9.21
CA ASN A 399 3.66 2.26 9.50
C ASN A 399 2.42 2.02 10.37
N SER A 400 1.38 2.83 10.18
CA SER A 400 0.13 2.74 10.93
C SER A 400 -0.48 1.34 10.80
N GLY A 401 -0.93 0.76 11.91
CA GLY A 401 -1.54 -0.56 11.96
C GLY A 401 -0.59 -1.76 11.90
N ASP A 402 0.72 -1.57 11.68
CA ASP A 402 1.72 -2.65 11.74
C ASP A 402 2.44 -2.69 13.10
N PRO A 403 2.16 -3.70 13.95
CA PRO A 403 2.79 -3.79 15.26
C PRO A 403 4.25 -4.28 15.23
N LEU A 404 4.71 -4.88 14.14
CA LEU A 404 6.05 -5.49 14.05
C LEU A 404 7.10 -4.58 13.39
N ALA A 405 6.69 -3.52 12.68
CA ALA A 405 7.60 -2.69 11.88
C ALA A 405 8.82 -2.18 12.66
N LEU A 406 8.65 -1.63 13.87
CA LEU A 406 9.77 -1.11 14.68
C LEU A 406 10.69 -2.23 15.18
N TRP A 407 10.11 -3.40 15.49
CA TRP A 407 10.85 -4.58 15.91
C TRP A 407 11.68 -5.17 14.76
N GLN A 408 11.11 -5.26 13.56
CA GLN A 408 11.81 -5.72 12.35
C GLN A 408 13.00 -4.82 12.00
N PHE A 409 12.83 -3.50 12.09
CA PHE A 409 13.94 -2.54 11.96
C PHE A 409 15.04 -2.82 13.00
N GLY A 410 14.67 -2.96 14.28
CA GLY A 410 15.60 -3.25 15.36
C GLY A 410 16.37 -4.55 15.17
N MET A 411 15.70 -5.61 14.73
CA MET A 411 16.30 -6.92 14.42
C MET A 411 17.26 -6.83 13.24
N SER A 412 16.86 -6.17 12.14
CA SER A 412 17.73 -5.93 10.98
C SER A 412 18.98 -5.17 11.37
N LYS A 413 18.84 -4.10 12.17
CA LYS A 413 19.97 -3.31 12.66
C LYS A 413 20.92 -4.15 13.53
N GLN A 414 20.36 -4.94 14.44
CA GLN A 414 21.14 -5.82 15.31
C GLN A 414 21.93 -6.87 14.52
N SER A 415 21.35 -7.43 13.44
CA SER A 415 22.02 -8.43 12.59
C SER A 415 23.28 -7.90 11.87
N LYS A 416 23.38 -6.58 11.66
CA LYS A 416 24.54 -5.92 11.03
C LYS A 416 25.50 -5.30 12.06
N HIS A 417 25.19 -5.41 13.34
CA HIS A 417 26.01 -4.85 14.41
C HIS A 417 27.40 -5.51 14.44
N GLY A 418 28.46 -4.71 14.46
CA GLY A 418 29.84 -5.19 14.38
C GLY A 418 30.28 -5.69 12.99
N VAL A 419 29.37 -5.74 12.01
CA VAL A 419 29.66 -6.08 10.61
C VAL A 419 29.80 -4.80 9.77
N VAL A 420 28.88 -3.85 9.95
CA VAL A 420 28.88 -2.57 9.23
C VAL A 420 28.90 -1.41 10.20
N SER A 421 29.84 -0.49 10.01
CA SER A 421 29.87 0.79 10.73
C SER A 421 28.98 1.81 10.01
N MET A 422 27.78 2.06 10.53
CA MET A 422 26.92 3.14 10.05
C MET A 422 27.31 4.45 10.76
N LEU A 423 27.90 5.40 10.04
CA LEU A 423 28.31 6.71 10.55
C LEU A 423 27.45 7.81 9.93
N GLY A 424 27.17 8.85 10.73
CA GLY A 424 26.31 9.95 10.28
C GLY A 424 24.85 9.51 10.18
N GLY A 425 23.95 10.38 10.64
CA GLY A 425 22.51 10.21 10.47
C GLY A 425 21.76 9.73 11.70
N GLY A 426 20.60 10.36 11.92
CA GLY A 426 19.62 10.03 12.96
C GLY A 426 18.92 8.69 12.69
N PHE A 427 17.86 8.39 13.46
CA PHE A 427 17.08 7.18 13.22
C PHE A 427 16.45 7.21 11.82
N LEU A 428 15.93 8.35 11.38
CA LEU A 428 15.27 8.45 10.08
C LEU A 428 16.21 8.24 8.89
N ASP A 429 17.50 8.55 8.99
CA ASP A 429 18.46 8.28 7.92
C ASP A 429 18.71 6.77 7.76
N GLN A 430 18.89 6.09 8.89
CA GLN A 430 19.02 4.62 8.91
C GLN A 430 17.72 3.96 8.44
N TYR A 431 16.58 4.53 8.85
CA TYR A 431 15.28 4.06 8.41
C TYR A 431 15.03 4.28 6.92
N ALA A 432 15.50 5.40 6.35
CA ALA A 432 15.44 5.65 4.91
C ALA A 432 16.18 4.56 4.11
N GLN A 433 17.36 4.15 4.58
CA GLN A 433 18.10 3.03 3.98
C GLN A 433 17.35 1.70 4.13
N TYR A 434 16.82 1.42 5.33
CA TYR A 434 16.06 0.19 5.61
C TYR A 434 14.79 0.07 4.75
N ARG A 435 14.00 1.16 4.67
CA ARG A 435 12.66 1.20 4.06
C ARG A 435 12.67 0.92 2.55
N GLN A 436 13.82 1.01 1.88
CA GLN A 436 13.94 0.65 0.47
C GLN A 436 13.65 -0.83 0.21
N ARG A 437 13.96 -1.72 1.17
CA ARG A 437 13.80 -3.17 1.04
C ARG A 437 13.33 -3.88 2.32
N ASP A 438 12.94 -3.12 3.35
CA ASP A 438 12.74 -3.61 4.71
C ASP A 438 13.91 -4.44 5.25
N SER A 439 15.14 -4.04 4.88
CA SER A 439 16.38 -4.68 5.30
C SER A 439 17.59 -3.76 5.10
N PHE A 440 18.69 -4.03 5.80
CA PHE A 440 19.99 -3.39 5.52
C PHE A 440 20.77 -4.16 4.44
N TYR A 441 20.18 -4.25 3.25
CA TYR A 441 20.84 -4.76 2.05
C TYR A 441 21.44 -3.60 1.25
N PHE A 442 22.77 -3.62 1.03
CA PHE A 442 23.52 -2.54 0.39
C PHE A 442 23.80 -2.77 -1.10
N GLY A 443 23.22 -3.81 -1.71
CA GLY A 443 23.42 -4.15 -3.11
C GLY A 443 24.27 -5.41 -3.32
N ASP A 444 24.44 -5.78 -4.59
CA ASP A 444 25.08 -7.04 -5.01
C ASP A 444 26.61 -7.01 -4.83
N ASP A 445 27.21 -5.82 -4.69
CA ASP A 445 28.66 -5.58 -4.65
C ASP A 445 29.35 -5.98 -3.32
N GLY A 446 28.58 -6.53 -2.38
CA GLY A 446 29.08 -6.98 -1.08
C GLY A 446 28.62 -6.10 0.08
N ILE A 447 28.98 -6.53 1.29
CA ILE A 447 28.67 -5.77 2.51
C ILE A 447 29.78 -4.72 2.72
N PRO A 448 29.48 -3.42 2.73
CA PRO A 448 30.46 -2.38 2.99
C PRO A 448 30.93 -2.39 4.45
N ASP A 449 32.22 -2.12 4.70
CA ASP A 449 32.75 -1.98 6.07
C ASP A 449 32.15 -0.77 6.80
N MET A 450 31.87 0.29 6.04
CA MET A 450 31.38 1.56 6.56
C MET A 450 30.39 2.18 5.57
N VAL A 451 29.28 2.70 6.12
CA VAL A 451 28.26 3.43 5.37
C VAL A 451 28.11 4.79 6.01
N ILE A 452 28.21 5.85 5.21
CA ILE A 452 27.98 7.22 5.66
C ILE A 452 26.59 7.65 5.18
N LEU A 453 25.69 7.94 6.11
CA LEU A 453 24.36 8.46 5.80
C LEU A 453 24.32 9.96 6.14
N SER A 454 23.92 10.79 5.17
CA SER A 454 23.81 12.24 5.35
C SER A 454 22.61 12.74 4.55
N GLY A 455 21.57 13.20 5.27
CA GLY A 455 20.35 13.76 4.70
C GLY A 455 19.24 12.83 4.16
N PRO A 456 19.35 11.48 4.01
CA PRO A 456 18.27 10.70 3.38
C PRO A 456 16.96 10.70 4.19
N GLY A 457 17.01 11.01 5.49
CA GLY A 457 15.86 11.12 6.38
C GLY A 457 14.86 12.22 5.98
N VAL A 458 15.31 13.26 5.25
CA VAL A 458 14.41 14.30 4.72
C VAL A 458 13.37 13.71 3.77
N ASN A 459 13.75 12.71 2.98
CA ASN A 459 12.85 12.04 2.04
C ASN A 459 11.73 11.30 2.76
N VAL A 460 12.03 10.71 3.93
CA VAL A 460 11.02 10.03 4.76
C VAL A 460 10.03 11.04 5.34
N ARG A 461 10.51 12.22 5.77
CA ARG A 461 9.65 13.31 6.24
C ARG A 461 8.76 13.86 5.13
N LEU A 462 9.31 14.04 3.93
CA LEU A 462 8.57 14.49 2.74
C LEU A 462 7.54 13.45 2.29
N GLU A 463 7.86 12.15 2.36
CA GLU A 463 6.91 11.06 2.10
C GLU A 463 5.73 11.13 3.08
N ALA A 464 6.01 11.25 4.38
CA ALA A 464 4.98 11.37 5.40
C ALA A 464 4.10 12.61 5.21
N GLN A 465 4.70 13.77 4.90
CA GLN A 465 3.96 15.01 4.63
C GLN A 465 3.10 14.88 3.37
N ALA A 466 3.59 14.26 2.29
CA ALA A 466 2.82 14.10 1.05
C ALA A 466 1.62 13.16 1.25
N LYS A 467 1.84 12.01 1.93
CA LYS A 467 0.81 11.00 2.17
C LYS A 467 -0.29 11.48 3.11
N LEU A 468 0.07 12.16 4.19
CA LEU A 468 -0.87 12.48 5.26
C LEU A 468 -1.29 13.95 5.31
N ASP A 469 -0.48 14.86 4.76
CA ASP A 469 -0.63 16.32 4.81
C ASP A 469 -1.26 16.83 6.12
N PRO A 470 -0.64 16.54 7.29
CA PRO A 470 -1.19 16.91 8.57
C PRO A 470 -1.23 18.44 8.69
N HIS A 471 -2.41 19.00 8.91
CA HIS A 471 -2.54 20.44 9.09
C HIS A 471 -3.71 20.85 10.00
N VAL A 472 -3.70 22.09 10.47
CA VAL A 472 -4.67 22.63 11.44
C VAL A 472 -5.76 23.40 10.73
N VAL A 473 -7.01 23.05 11.02
CA VAL A 473 -8.20 23.70 10.47
C VAL A 473 -9.18 24.07 11.58
N GLN A 474 -10.07 25.02 11.30
CA GLN A 474 -11.16 25.35 12.20
C GLN A 474 -12.19 24.21 12.20
N LEU A 475 -12.55 23.72 13.39
CA LEU A 475 -13.54 22.65 13.53
C LEU A 475 -14.97 23.20 13.32
N PRO A 476 -15.86 22.42 12.68
CA PRO A 476 -17.19 22.88 12.33
C PRO A 476 -18.03 23.16 13.57
N ASN A 477 -18.83 24.22 13.53
CA ASN A 477 -19.70 24.67 14.63
C ASN A 477 -18.96 24.88 15.97
N ARG A 478 -17.64 25.05 15.95
CA ARG A 478 -16.80 25.28 17.13
C ARG A 478 -15.87 26.46 16.88
N ASN A 479 -15.69 27.29 17.90
CA ASN A 479 -14.59 28.25 17.92
C ASN A 479 -13.30 27.57 18.41
N ALA A 480 -12.98 26.42 17.80
CA ALA A 480 -11.86 25.56 18.14
C ALA A 480 -11.20 25.06 16.86
N PHE A 481 -9.92 24.73 16.95
CA PHE A 481 -9.14 24.23 15.83
C PHE A 481 -8.67 22.82 16.15
N GLY A 482 -8.53 21.99 15.12
CA GLY A 482 -8.09 20.61 15.22
C GLY A 482 -7.14 20.27 14.10
N ARG A 483 -6.27 19.29 14.34
CA ARG A 483 -5.41 18.73 13.31
C ARG A 483 -6.22 17.70 12.50
N VAL A 484 -6.13 17.81 11.19
CA VAL A 484 -6.69 16.86 10.23
C VAL A 484 -5.56 16.15 9.48
N TYR A 485 -5.87 14.96 9.00
CA TYR A 485 -4.99 14.09 8.21
C TYR A 485 -5.73 13.67 6.96
N ARG A 486 -5.03 13.47 5.85
CA ARG A 486 -5.63 12.95 4.63
C ARG A 486 -6.33 11.60 4.93
N ALA A 487 -7.59 11.46 4.55
CA ALA A 487 -8.41 10.29 4.89
C ALA A 487 -7.96 9.03 4.14
N GLN A 488 -7.22 9.18 3.03
CA GLN A 488 -6.53 8.09 2.34
C GLN A 488 -5.09 8.51 2.07
N SER A 489 -4.15 7.59 2.19
CA SER A 489 -2.70 7.81 1.97
C SER A 489 -2.33 7.93 0.48
N ILE A 490 -3.11 8.69 -0.29
CA ILE A 490 -2.94 8.94 -1.73
C ILE A 490 -2.58 10.41 -1.91
N SER A 491 -1.51 10.72 -2.65
CA SER A 491 -1.16 12.10 -2.98
C SER A 491 -2.35 12.81 -3.63
N ASP A 492 -2.59 14.07 -3.24
CA ASP A 492 -3.63 14.93 -3.81
C ASP A 492 -5.09 14.54 -3.54
N TYR A 493 -5.37 13.53 -2.70
CA TYR A 493 -6.73 13.18 -2.29
C TYR A 493 -7.33 14.24 -1.34
N PRO A 494 -8.32 15.06 -1.74
CA PRO A 494 -8.66 16.31 -1.04
C PRO A 494 -9.62 16.13 0.15
N ILE A 495 -9.79 14.90 0.63
CA ILE A 495 -10.64 14.59 1.78
C ILE A 495 -9.74 14.31 2.98
N PHE A 496 -9.98 15.04 4.05
CA PHE A 496 -9.23 14.99 5.29
C PHE A 496 -10.13 14.56 6.43
N MET A 497 -9.60 13.86 7.42
CA MET A 497 -10.31 13.45 8.61
C MET A 497 -9.67 14.03 9.86
N THR A 498 -10.49 14.39 10.84
CA THR A 498 -9.97 14.65 12.19
C THR A 498 -9.33 13.40 12.76
N ASP A 499 -8.32 13.60 13.59
CA ASP A 499 -7.57 12.53 14.23
C ASP A 499 -8.49 11.46 14.86
N PRO A 500 -8.46 10.21 14.35
CA PRO A 500 -9.39 9.15 14.75
C PRO A 500 -9.26 8.75 16.22
N LEU A 501 -8.07 8.94 16.80
CA LEU A 501 -7.80 8.63 18.21
C LEU A 501 -8.26 9.75 19.16
N GLN A 502 -8.80 10.85 18.65
CA GLN A 502 -9.47 11.84 19.51
C GLN A 502 -10.92 11.42 19.76
N ALA A 503 -11.31 11.33 21.03
CA ALA A 503 -12.69 11.09 21.41
C ALA A 503 -13.65 12.12 20.79
N GLY A 504 -14.68 11.64 20.08
CA GLY A 504 -15.72 12.47 19.51
C GLY A 504 -16.18 12.00 18.12
N PRO A 505 -17.07 12.77 17.47
CA PRO A 505 -17.58 12.45 16.16
C PRO A 505 -16.49 12.48 15.09
N VAL A 506 -16.56 11.53 14.16
CA VAL A 506 -15.78 11.57 12.92
C VAL A 506 -16.20 12.81 12.14
N ARG A 507 -15.20 13.56 11.67
CA ARG A 507 -15.40 14.72 10.80
C ARG A 507 -14.50 14.58 9.59
N LEU A 508 -15.12 14.61 8.41
CA LEU A 508 -14.42 14.67 7.14
C LEU A 508 -14.51 16.09 6.59
N LEU A 509 -13.40 16.63 6.12
CA LEU A 509 -13.28 17.93 5.47
C LEU A 509 -12.96 17.71 4.00
N VAL A 510 -13.74 18.30 3.11
CA VAL A 510 -13.43 18.34 1.68
C VAL A 510 -12.78 19.70 1.37
N GLU A 511 -11.49 19.68 1.04
CA GLU A 511 -10.76 20.87 0.57
C GLU A 511 -10.83 21.01 -0.98
N GLY A 512 -10.29 22.10 -1.52
CA GLY A 512 -10.33 22.42 -2.95
C GLY A 512 -11.55 23.22 -3.38
N LEU A 513 -12.38 23.65 -2.43
CA LEU A 513 -13.55 24.50 -2.62
C LEU A 513 -13.31 25.90 -2.01
N PRO A 514 -13.89 26.98 -2.58
CA PRO A 514 -13.79 28.32 -2.00
C PRO A 514 -14.37 28.46 -0.58
N SER A 515 -15.34 27.61 -0.23
CA SER A 515 -15.88 27.45 1.12
C SER A 515 -15.66 25.99 1.56
N PRO A 516 -15.08 25.74 2.76
CA PRO A 516 -14.86 24.38 3.25
C PRO A 516 -16.19 23.68 3.52
N ILE A 517 -16.29 22.41 3.10
CA ILE A 517 -17.45 21.56 3.38
C ILE A 517 -17.05 20.45 4.35
N TRP A 518 -17.69 20.44 5.50
CA TRP A 518 -17.53 19.42 6.53
C TRP A 518 -18.64 18.38 6.44
N VAL A 519 -18.30 17.10 6.59
CA VAL A 519 -19.24 16.00 6.79
C VAL A 519 -19.03 15.47 8.20
N VAL A 520 -20.06 15.52 9.02
CA VAL A 520 -20.02 15.20 10.45
C VAL A 520 -21.01 14.08 10.72
N SER A 521 -20.53 12.98 11.29
CA SER A 521 -21.41 11.93 11.78
C SER A 521 -21.48 11.96 13.31
N PRO A 522 -22.63 11.65 13.94
CA PRO A 522 -22.69 11.47 15.39
C PRO A 522 -21.72 10.34 15.74
N GLY A 523 -20.70 10.67 16.54
CA GLY A 523 -19.70 9.71 16.96
C GLY A 523 -20.32 8.75 17.92
N ASP A 524 -20.43 7.49 17.51
CA ASP A 524 -20.36 6.42 18.49
C ASP A 524 -18.95 6.41 19.10
N GLU A 525 -18.78 5.75 20.25
CA GLU A 525 -17.49 5.29 20.77
C GLU A 525 -16.83 4.25 19.82
N ALA A 526 -17.05 4.37 18.51
CA ALA A 526 -16.58 3.48 17.48
C ALA A 526 -15.07 3.61 17.37
N ASP A 527 -14.40 2.46 17.47
CA ASP A 527 -12.98 2.33 17.23
C ASP A 527 -12.72 2.59 15.74
N VAL A 528 -12.34 3.83 15.41
CA VAL A 528 -12.04 4.28 14.04
C VAL A 528 -10.79 3.56 13.47
N THR A 529 -10.07 2.77 14.28
CA THR A 529 -8.97 1.91 13.82
C THR A 529 -9.44 0.58 13.22
N ASP A 530 -10.73 0.26 13.33
CA ASP A 530 -11.39 -0.85 12.65
C ASP A 530 -12.24 -0.31 11.49
N GLU A 531 -11.78 -0.54 10.26
CA GLU A 531 -12.40 -0.08 9.00
C GLU A 531 -13.86 -0.55 8.84
N ASN A 532 -14.33 -1.49 9.65
CA ASN A 532 -15.70 -2.02 9.63
C ASN A 532 -16.60 -1.52 10.77
N SER A 533 -16.10 -0.68 11.69
CA SER A 533 -16.77 -0.49 12.99
C SER A 533 -17.93 0.50 13.00
N SER A 534 -18.14 1.31 11.94
CA SER A 534 -19.20 2.32 11.95
C SER A 534 -19.81 2.64 10.59
N VAL A 535 -21.09 2.32 10.42
CA VAL A 535 -21.94 2.76 9.29
C VAL A 535 -21.86 4.27 9.09
N TYR A 536 -21.79 5.02 10.19
CA TYR A 536 -21.69 6.47 10.19
C TYR A 536 -20.44 6.98 9.45
N PHE A 537 -19.29 6.31 9.63
CA PHE A 537 -18.06 6.64 8.90
C PHE A 537 -18.23 6.39 7.40
N HIS A 538 -18.74 5.22 7.01
CA HIS A 538 -18.92 4.88 5.60
C HIS A 538 -19.88 5.84 4.89
N LEU A 539 -21.00 6.21 5.52
CA LEU A 539 -21.94 7.18 4.97
C LEU A 539 -21.32 8.59 4.86
N ALA A 540 -20.53 9.01 5.86
CA ALA A 540 -19.79 10.26 5.79
C ALA A 540 -18.78 10.27 4.63
N ASP A 541 -18.06 9.16 4.44
CA ASP A 541 -17.09 8.98 3.36
C ASP A 541 -17.75 8.97 1.97
N VAL A 542 -18.94 8.36 1.83
CA VAL A 542 -19.75 8.44 0.59
C VAL A 542 -20.10 9.88 0.25
N ILE A 543 -20.59 10.65 1.23
CA ILE A 543 -20.95 12.06 1.02
C ILE A 543 -19.71 12.88 0.66
N ALA A 544 -18.62 12.74 1.41
CA ALA A 544 -17.37 13.46 1.15
C ALA A 544 -16.81 13.13 -0.24
N PHE A 545 -16.85 11.86 -0.65
CA PHE A 545 -16.48 11.42 -1.99
C PHE A 545 -17.31 12.12 -3.06
N TRP A 546 -18.64 12.15 -2.95
CA TRP A 546 -19.47 12.79 -3.97
C TRP A 546 -19.32 14.31 -4.00
N ILE A 547 -19.15 14.97 -2.85
CA ILE A 547 -18.82 16.39 -2.80
C ILE A 547 -17.51 16.66 -3.58
N TRP A 548 -16.47 15.84 -3.35
CA TRP A 548 -15.22 15.94 -4.10
C TRP A 548 -15.42 15.73 -5.61
N GLN A 549 -16.16 14.71 -6.03
CA GLN A 549 -16.42 14.46 -7.45
C GLN A 549 -17.24 15.58 -8.12
N LEU A 550 -18.02 16.32 -7.33
CA LEU A 550 -18.83 17.45 -7.77
C LEU A 550 -18.12 18.81 -7.64
N THR A 551 -16.88 18.82 -7.14
CA THR A 551 -16.07 20.04 -6.95
C THR A 551 -16.05 20.96 -8.18
N PRO A 552 -15.85 20.49 -9.43
CA PRO A 552 -15.84 21.39 -10.59
C PRO A 552 -17.12 22.21 -10.77
N THR A 553 -18.28 21.62 -10.46
CA THR A 553 -19.57 22.30 -10.52
C THR A 553 -19.74 23.26 -9.34
N ILE A 554 -19.38 22.82 -8.13
CA ILE A 554 -19.53 23.63 -6.90
C ILE A 554 -18.59 24.85 -6.93
N VAL A 555 -17.36 24.73 -7.43
CA VAL A 555 -16.41 25.86 -7.59
C VAL A 555 -17.01 26.93 -8.49
N LYS A 556 -17.53 26.54 -9.66
CA LYS A 556 -18.18 27.47 -10.61
C LYS A 556 -19.33 28.25 -9.95
N TRP A 557 -20.11 27.59 -9.11
CA TRP A 557 -21.20 28.23 -8.36
C TRP A 557 -20.68 29.18 -7.29
N CYS A 558 -19.65 28.78 -6.55
CA CYS A 558 -19.02 29.65 -5.56
C CYS A 558 -18.43 30.91 -6.21
N GLU A 559 -17.75 30.80 -7.35
CA GLU A 559 -17.18 31.93 -8.10
C GLU A 559 -18.26 32.90 -8.63
N ALA A 560 -19.46 32.39 -8.90
CA ALA A 560 -20.60 33.19 -9.36
C ALA A 560 -21.39 33.86 -8.22
N THR A 561 -21.01 33.61 -6.95
CA THR A 561 -21.72 34.10 -5.77
C THR A 561 -20.95 35.23 -5.08
N ASP A 562 -21.60 36.36 -4.82
CA ASP A 562 -20.95 37.53 -4.20
C ASP A 562 -20.58 37.32 -2.72
N SER A 563 -21.30 36.44 -2.01
CA SER A 563 -21.10 36.16 -0.59
C SER A 563 -21.17 34.66 -0.33
N LEU A 564 -20.04 34.08 0.08
CA LEU A 564 -19.95 32.67 0.43
C LEU A 564 -20.21 32.45 1.92
N PRO A 565 -20.84 31.32 2.30
CA PRO A 565 -20.87 30.90 3.70
C PRO A 565 -19.44 30.64 4.20
N HIS A 566 -19.20 30.87 5.49
CA HIS A 566 -17.90 30.60 6.12
C HIS A 566 -17.54 29.10 6.05
N GLU A 567 -18.53 28.24 6.25
CA GLU A 567 -18.44 26.79 6.10
C GLU A 567 -19.83 26.24 5.77
N ILE A 568 -19.86 25.07 5.12
CA ILE A 568 -21.06 24.24 4.97
C ILE A 568 -20.85 22.96 5.80
N VAL A 569 -21.85 22.58 6.59
CA VAL A 569 -21.78 21.38 7.45
C VAL A 569 -22.87 20.40 7.06
N VAL A 570 -22.49 19.17 6.74
CA VAL A 570 -23.38 18.06 6.41
C VAL A 570 -23.43 17.07 7.58
N GLY A 571 -24.56 17.01 8.26
CA GLY A 571 -24.86 16.03 9.32
C GLY A 571 -25.36 14.71 8.74
N VAL A 572 -24.77 13.59 9.18
CA VAL A 572 -25.16 12.24 8.78
C VAL A 572 -25.98 11.59 9.89
N HIS A 573 -27.16 11.08 9.58
CA HIS A 573 -28.05 10.45 10.55
C HIS A 573 -28.58 9.10 10.06
N VAL A 574 -28.59 8.09 10.94
CA VAL A 574 -29.33 6.84 10.79
C VAL A 574 -30.09 6.56 12.09
N GLU A 575 -31.22 5.86 12.02
CA GLU A 575 -31.99 5.48 13.22
C GLU A 575 -31.16 4.60 14.16
N SER A 576 -30.54 3.57 13.60
CA SER A 576 -29.52 2.73 14.24
C SER A 576 -28.72 1.99 13.15
N PRO A 577 -27.48 1.55 13.43
CA PRO A 577 -26.73 0.69 12.52
C PRO A 577 -27.51 -0.58 12.12
N GLU A 578 -28.21 -1.21 13.07
CA GLU A 578 -29.00 -2.41 12.81
C GLU A 578 -30.18 -2.14 11.87
N ALA A 579 -30.93 -1.05 12.12
CA ALA A 579 -32.05 -0.68 11.26
C ALA A 579 -31.61 -0.28 9.85
N PHE A 580 -30.40 0.28 9.68
CA PHE A 580 -29.87 0.62 8.37
C PHE A 580 -29.61 -0.63 7.49
N PHE A 581 -29.22 -1.75 8.09
CA PHE A 581 -28.97 -3.00 7.36
C PHE A 581 -30.18 -3.94 7.26
N ASP A 582 -31.33 -3.60 7.88
CA ASP A 582 -32.59 -4.34 7.72
C ASP A 582 -33.25 -4.04 6.36
N THR A 583 -32.68 -4.62 5.30
CA THR A 583 -33.13 -4.44 3.92
C THR A 583 -34.46 -5.16 3.61
N ASP A 584 -34.86 -6.15 4.40
CA ASP A 584 -36.15 -6.84 4.27
C ASP A 584 -37.32 -5.89 4.59
N SER A 585 -37.09 -4.96 5.53
CA SER A 585 -38.05 -3.92 5.92
C SER A 585 -37.91 -2.63 5.10
N ALA A 586 -37.09 -2.60 4.04
CA ALA A 586 -36.81 -1.38 3.28
C ALA A 586 -38.05 -0.81 2.58
N VAL A 587 -38.29 0.49 2.75
CA VAL A 587 -39.39 1.23 2.12
C VAL A 587 -38.85 2.49 1.43
N GLY A 588 -39.23 2.71 0.16
CA GLY A 588 -38.85 3.87 -0.64
C GLY A 588 -37.83 3.55 -1.74
N GLU A 589 -37.66 4.45 -2.72
CA GLU A 589 -36.81 4.21 -3.89
C GLU A 589 -35.34 4.66 -3.72
N THR A 590 -35.08 5.63 -2.83
CA THR A 590 -33.75 6.25 -2.62
C THR A 590 -33.16 5.96 -1.24
N GLY A 591 -34.00 5.92 -0.21
CA GLY A 591 -33.62 5.59 1.16
C GLY A 591 -32.88 6.67 1.94
N PHE A 592 -33.05 7.94 1.56
CA PHE A 592 -32.59 9.08 2.35
C PHE A 592 -33.51 10.28 2.18
N ASP A 593 -33.54 11.14 3.19
CA ASP A 593 -34.19 12.45 3.19
C ASP A 593 -33.19 13.52 3.65
N SER A 594 -33.23 14.70 3.04
CA SER A 594 -32.37 15.82 3.46
C SER A 594 -33.12 17.12 3.69
N THR A 595 -32.64 17.88 4.68
CA THR A 595 -33.14 19.20 5.06
C THR A 595 -31.98 20.19 5.10
N VAL A 596 -32.23 21.43 4.67
CA VAL A 596 -31.24 22.51 4.67
C VAL A 596 -31.73 23.66 5.54
N GLU A 597 -30.89 24.07 6.50
CA GLU A 597 -31.08 25.24 7.34
C GLU A 597 -29.82 26.12 7.25
N GLU A 598 -29.92 27.28 6.59
CA GLU A 598 -28.78 28.16 6.31
C GLU A 598 -27.62 27.40 5.61
N SER A 599 -26.48 27.23 6.29
CA SER A 599 -25.32 26.47 5.80
C SER A 599 -25.19 25.07 6.40
N GLN A 600 -26.26 24.55 7.02
CA GLN A 600 -26.32 23.20 7.57
C GLN A 600 -27.24 22.31 6.76
N ILE A 601 -26.71 21.17 6.30
CA ILE A 601 -27.44 20.12 5.60
C ILE A 601 -27.55 18.94 6.57
N SER A 602 -28.74 18.39 6.77
CA SER A 602 -28.94 17.17 7.56
C SER A 602 -29.49 16.09 6.65
N ILE A 603 -28.81 14.94 6.58
CA ILE A 603 -29.20 13.80 5.75
C ILE A 603 -29.52 12.60 6.64
N GLN A 604 -30.76 12.14 6.60
CA GLN A 604 -31.23 10.95 7.28
C GLN A 604 -31.27 9.77 6.30
N PHE A 605 -30.51 8.72 6.57
CA PHE A 605 -30.50 7.48 5.80
C PHE A 605 -31.36 6.40 6.46
N ASN A 606 -31.86 5.47 5.64
CA ASN A 606 -32.58 4.27 6.06
C ASN A 606 -32.19 3.06 5.18
N SER A 607 -32.77 1.89 5.45
CA SER A 607 -32.38 0.62 4.80
C SER A 607 -32.66 0.53 3.30
N ALA A 608 -33.50 1.40 2.72
CA ALA A 608 -33.65 1.46 1.27
C ALA A 608 -32.37 1.98 0.58
N PHE A 609 -31.54 2.77 1.25
CA PHE A 609 -30.25 3.18 0.72
C PHE A 609 -29.27 2.01 0.72
N ALA A 610 -29.24 1.23 1.82
CA ALA A 610 -28.47 0.00 1.91
C ALA A 610 -28.88 -1.02 0.85
N LEU A 611 -30.18 -1.18 0.59
CA LEU A 611 -30.69 -2.04 -0.48
C LEU A 611 -30.25 -1.53 -1.85
N GLY A 612 -30.38 -0.22 -2.13
CA GLY A 612 -29.92 0.39 -3.38
C GLY A 612 -28.40 0.27 -3.60
N ALA A 613 -27.60 0.32 -2.52
CA ALA A 613 -26.15 0.17 -2.57
C ALA A 613 -25.71 -1.27 -2.89
N SER A 614 -26.61 -2.26 -2.78
CA SER A 614 -26.36 -3.65 -3.16
C SER A 614 -26.50 -3.89 -4.67
N GLU A 615 -27.11 -2.95 -5.40
CA GLU A 615 -27.33 -3.04 -6.84
C GLU A 615 -26.00 -3.11 -7.63
N ALA A 616 -26.07 -3.55 -8.89
CA ALA A 616 -24.89 -3.69 -9.74
C ALA A 616 -24.29 -2.33 -10.18
N ASN A 617 -25.07 -1.25 -10.10
CA ASN A 617 -24.70 0.10 -10.53
C ASN A 617 -24.78 1.10 -9.35
N ASN A 618 -24.49 2.37 -9.62
CA ASN A 618 -24.48 3.47 -8.66
C ASN A 618 -25.80 4.26 -8.56
N ARG A 619 -26.96 3.70 -8.95
CA ARG A 619 -28.24 4.43 -9.03
C ARG A 619 -28.54 5.23 -7.76
N VAL A 620 -28.45 4.61 -6.58
CA VAL A 620 -28.81 5.26 -5.31
C VAL A 620 -27.84 6.40 -4.95
N GLU A 621 -26.54 6.18 -5.18
CA GLU A 621 -25.50 7.19 -4.95
C GLU A 621 -25.58 8.34 -5.96
N ARG A 622 -26.02 8.06 -7.19
CA ARG A 622 -26.30 9.09 -8.20
C ARG A 622 -27.44 10.01 -7.76
N GLU A 623 -28.49 9.47 -7.14
CA GLU A 623 -29.56 10.28 -6.55
C GLU A 623 -29.06 11.10 -5.36
N LEU A 624 -28.19 10.53 -4.52
CA LEU A 624 -27.52 11.28 -3.45
C LEU A 624 -26.68 12.43 -4.01
N ALA A 625 -25.86 12.20 -5.03
CA ALA A 625 -25.06 13.23 -5.69
C ALA A 625 -25.93 14.36 -6.26
N ARG A 626 -27.06 14.01 -6.90
CA ARG A 626 -28.04 15.00 -7.38
C ARG A 626 -28.59 15.83 -6.22
N ARG A 627 -28.95 15.18 -5.11
CA ARG A 627 -29.50 15.89 -3.96
C ARG A 627 -28.47 16.78 -3.28
N LEU A 628 -27.21 16.35 -3.18
CA LEU A 628 -26.11 17.16 -2.65
C LEU A 628 -25.92 18.46 -3.46
N LEU A 629 -26.03 18.41 -4.80
CA LEU A 629 -26.00 19.62 -5.62
C LEU A 629 -27.16 20.57 -5.30
N VAL A 630 -28.38 20.04 -5.13
CA VAL A 630 -29.55 20.85 -4.75
C VAL A 630 -29.36 21.50 -3.37
N ASP A 631 -28.89 20.72 -2.39
CA ASP A 631 -28.74 21.20 -1.02
C ASP A 631 -27.59 22.21 -0.89
N VAL A 632 -26.46 21.99 -1.58
CA VAL A 632 -25.34 22.95 -1.63
C VAL A 632 -25.75 24.24 -2.34
N ALA A 633 -26.50 24.17 -3.45
CA ALA A 633 -27.02 25.35 -4.12
C ALA A 633 -27.93 26.18 -3.19
N ALA A 634 -28.75 25.51 -2.37
CA ALA A 634 -29.57 26.17 -1.36
C ALA A 634 -28.73 26.87 -0.28
N CYS A 635 -27.64 26.25 0.21
CA CYS A 635 -26.70 26.89 1.14
C CYS A 635 -26.01 28.12 0.54
N LEU A 636 -25.75 28.13 -0.76
CA LEU A 636 -25.19 29.27 -1.49
C LEU A 636 -26.25 30.33 -1.86
N ALA A 637 -27.52 30.10 -1.51
CA ALA A 637 -28.66 30.93 -1.91
C ALA A 637 -28.77 31.13 -3.45
N LEU A 638 -28.37 30.12 -4.22
CA LEU A 638 -28.38 30.13 -5.68
C LEU A 638 -29.66 29.52 -6.25
N VAL A 639 -30.23 30.16 -7.26
CA VAL A 639 -31.31 29.59 -8.08
C VAL A 639 -30.68 28.91 -9.29
N VAL A 640 -30.48 27.60 -9.19
CA VAL A 640 -29.86 26.79 -10.25
C VAL A 640 -30.93 26.19 -11.16
N ASN A 641 -30.67 26.16 -12.46
CA ASN A 641 -31.54 25.50 -13.43
C ASN A 641 -31.44 23.97 -13.28
N PRO A 642 -32.56 23.23 -13.16
CA PRO A 642 -32.54 21.77 -13.12
C PRO A 642 -31.73 21.10 -14.24
N THR A 643 -31.67 21.70 -15.44
CA THR A 643 -30.88 21.13 -16.54
C THR A 643 -29.37 21.17 -16.26
N GLU A 644 -28.87 22.20 -15.57
CA GLU A 644 -27.45 22.30 -15.20
C GLU A 644 -27.07 21.22 -14.18
N ILE A 645 -27.97 20.89 -13.26
CA ILE A 645 -27.80 19.77 -12.31
C ILE A 645 -27.76 18.44 -13.07
N GLU A 646 -28.68 18.19 -13.99
CA GLU A 646 -28.69 16.94 -14.77
C GLU A 646 -27.45 16.80 -15.66
N GLU A 647 -26.96 17.90 -16.27
CA GLU A 647 -25.71 17.91 -17.02
C GLU A 647 -24.52 17.57 -16.12
N ALA A 648 -24.42 18.20 -14.94
CA ALA A 648 -23.37 17.90 -13.97
C ALA A 648 -23.41 16.43 -13.50
N ILE A 649 -24.60 15.86 -13.27
CA ILE A 649 -24.76 14.46 -12.88
C ILE A 649 -24.43 13.51 -14.03
N ALA A 650 -24.83 13.82 -15.26
CA ALA A 650 -24.47 13.01 -16.43
C ALA A 650 -22.95 12.94 -16.65
N THR A 651 -22.23 14.02 -16.36
CA THR A 651 -20.77 14.07 -16.48
C THR A 651 -20.05 13.45 -15.29
N ASN A 652 -20.41 13.82 -14.05
CA ASN A 652 -19.62 13.49 -12.86
C ASN A 652 -20.10 12.22 -12.15
N ALA A 653 -21.38 11.86 -12.27
CA ALA A 653 -22.01 10.69 -11.67
C ALA A 653 -22.82 9.88 -12.72
N PRO A 654 -22.19 9.44 -13.83
CA PRO A 654 -22.87 8.64 -14.84
C PRO A 654 -23.38 7.33 -14.24
N LEU A 655 -24.51 6.82 -14.74
CA LEU A 655 -25.04 5.53 -14.31
C LEU A 655 -24.04 4.41 -14.68
N GLY A 656 -23.50 3.70 -13.70
CA GLY A 656 -22.46 2.71 -13.91
C GLY A 656 -21.76 2.27 -12.62
N LEU A 657 -20.46 1.98 -12.70
CA LEU A 657 -19.67 1.42 -11.61
C LEU A 657 -19.08 2.45 -10.64
N LYS A 658 -19.19 3.75 -10.95
CA LYS A 658 -18.63 4.85 -10.15
C LYS A 658 -19.44 5.05 -8.87
N ARG A 659 -18.98 4.47 -7.76
CA ARG A 659 -19.61 4.49 -6.45
C ARG A 659 -18.58 4.39 -5.33
N ARG A 660 -18.96 4.72 -4.10
CA ARG A 660 -18.10 4.63 -2.92
C ARG A 660 -18.50 3.53 -1.95
N MET A 661 -19.79 3.22 -1.82
CA MET A 661 -20.31 2.20 -0.92
C MET A 661 -20.91 1.02 -1.69
N LYS A 662 -20.70 -0.18 -1.15
CA LYS A 662 -21.36 -1.39 -1.62
C LYS A 662 -21.76 -2.22 -0.41
N THR A 663 -23.05 -2.45 -0.25
CA THR A 663 -23.57 -3.42 0.72
C THR A 663 -23.53 -4.81 0.09
N PHE A 664 -23.31 -5.83 0.92
CA PHE A 664 -23.21 -7.20 0.44
C PHE A 664 -24.59 -7.85 0.43
N SER A 665 -24.90 -8.57 -0.66
CA SER A 665 -25.96 -9.58 -0.63
C SER A 665 -25.60 -10.68 0.39
N GLU A 666 -26.59 -11.44 0.88
CA GLU A 666 -26.29 -12.60 1.77
C GLU A 666 -25.26 -13.55 1.16
N SER A 667 -25.36 -13.80 -0.15
CA SER A 667 -24.41 -14.67 -0.87
C SER A 667 -23.01 -14.08 -0.96
N ASP A 668 -22.89 -12.76 -1.15
CA ASP A 668 -21.60 -12.07 -1.18
C ASP A 668 -20.98 -12.00 0.21
N ALA A 669 -21.80 -11.77 1.24
CA ALA A 669 -21.37 -11.68 2.64
C ALA A 669 -20.65 -12.95 3.10
N LEU A 670 -21.10 -14.14 2.67
CA LEU A 670 -20.42 -15.41 2.99
C LEU A 670 -18.95 -15.48 2.55
N ILE A 671 -18.54 -14.63 1.59
CA ILE A 671 -17.18 -14.57 1.05
C ILE A 671 -16.45 -13.29 1.47
N LEU A 672 -17.12 -12.15 1.33
CA LEU A 672 -16.51 -10.82 1.42
C LEU A 672 -16.50 -10.25 2.84
N ASP A 673 -17.41 -10.68 3.71
CA ASP A 673 -17.42 -10.26 5.11
C ASP A 673 -16.07 -10.62 5.76
N ARG A 674 -15.56 -9.79 6.65
CA ARG A 674 -14.31 -10.01 7.39
C ARG A 674 -14.51 -9.96 8.91
N SER A 675 -15.76 -9.83 9.35
CA SER A 675 -16.13 -9.78 10.77
C SER A 675 -15.58 -11.00 11.52
N GLY A 676 -14.87 -10.74 12.63
CA GLY A 676 -14.25 -11.77 13.46
C GLY A 676 -13.00 -12.44 12.86
N LEU A 677 -12.46 -11.97 11.73
CA LEU A 677 -11.16 -12.42 11.20
C LEU A 677 -10.01 -11.53 11.66
N PRO A 678 -8.77 -12.06 11.75
CA PRO A 678 -7.60 -11.22 11.97
C PRO A 678 -7.37 -10.27 10.79
N ALA A 679 -6.60 -9.20 11.04
CA ALA A 679 -6.11 -8.33 9.98
C ALA A 679 -5.33 -9.15 8.92
N VAL A 680 -5.53 -8.80 7.65
CA VAL A 680 -4.86 -9.47 6.54
C VAL A 680 -3.36 -9.25 6.65
N ARG A 681 -2.60 -10.34 6.60
CA ARG A 681 -1.15 -10.31 6.65
C ARG A 681 -0.59 -10.90 5.35
N ARG A 682 -0.03 -10.04 4.51
CA ARG A 682 0.68 -10.39 3.26
C ARG A 682 2.08 -10.93 3.57
N ILE A 683 2.79 -11.40 2.56
CA ILE A 683 4.19 -11.82 2.69
C ILE A 683 5.02 -10.58 3.04
N GLN A 684 5.77 -10.66 4.14
CA GLN A 684 6.56 -9.53 4.63
C GLN A 684 7.93 -9.50 3.97
N SER A 685 8.29 -8.37 3.36
CA SER A 685 9.59 -8.15 2.71
C SER A 685 10.75 -8.41 3.68
N PHE A 686 10.62 -7.98 4.94
CA PHE A 686 11.60 -8.25 5.99
C PHE A 686 11.97 -9.74 6.12
N GLU A 687 10.97 -10.63 6.16
CA GLU A 687 11.25 -12.07 6.26
C GLU A 687 11.77 -12.65 4.95
N MET A 688 11.28 -12.17 3.80
CA MET A 688 11.79 -12.61 2.49
C MET A 688 13.28 -12.28 2.31
N GLU A 689 13.73 -11.09 2.72
CA GLU A 689 15.14 -10.70 2.62
C GLU A 689 16.04 -11.59 3.50
N ARG A 690 15.56 -11.98 4.68
CA ARG A 690 16.28 -12.93 5.55
C ARG A 690 16.32 -14.33 4.95
N ILE A 691 15.22 -14.80 4.38
CA ILE A 691 15.17 -16.10 3.71
C ILE A 691 16.10 -16.12 2.50
N ARG A 692 16.21 -15.03 1.74
CA ARG A 692 17.15 -14.90 0.63
C ARG A 692 18.61 -14.95 1.07
N ASP A 693 18.96 -14.31 2.20
CA ASP A 693 20.29 -14.45 2.81
C ASP A 693 20.58 -15.92 3.15
N GLU A 694 19.60 -16.61 3.76
CA GLU A 694 19.73 -18.02 4.11
C GLU A 694 19.84 -18.95 2.89
N SER A 695 19.08 -18.70 1.82
CA SER A 695 19.21 -19.39 0.54
C SER A 695 20.61 -19.17 -0.07
N GLY A 696 21.15 -17.97 0.06
CA GLY A 696 22.52 -17.62 -0.32
C GLY A 696 23.59 -18.42 0.43
N GLU A 697 23.41 -18.66 1.74
CA GLU A 697 24.32 -19.50 2.53
C GLU A 697 24.33 -20.95 2.04
N VAL A 698 23.18 -21.51 1.67
CA VAL A 698 23.06 -22.88 1.12
C VAL A 698 23.85 -22.96 -0.19
N ALA A 699 23.64 -22.00 -1.09
CA ALA A 699 24.33 -21.95 -2.36
C ALA A 699 25.85 -21.73 -2.19
N THR A 700 26.28 -20.89 -1.25
CA THR A 700 27.70 -20.66 -0.95
C THR A 700 28.41 -21.91 -0.45
N LYS A 701 27.78 -22.67 0.47
CA LYS A 701 28.32 -23.95 0.96
C LYS A 701 28.53 -24.95 -0.17
N ARG A 702 27.66 -24.93 -1.19
CA ARG A 702 27.77 -25.80 -2.36
C ARG A 702 28.88 -25.34 -3.32
N ALA A 703 28.95 -24.04 -3.63
CA ALA A 703 29.96 -23.49 -4.52
C ALA A 703 31.40 -23.73 -4.02
N ALA A 704 31.61 -23.73 -2.70
CA ALA A 704 32.90 -24.06 -2.09
C ALA A 704 33.36 -25.51 -2.35
N VAL A 705 32.43 -26.42 -2.68
CA VAL A 705 32.72 -27.82 -3.01
C VAL A 705 32.99 -28.01 -4.50
N ASP A 706 32.26 -27.30 -5.37
CA ASP A 706 32.25 -27.56 -6.83
C ASP A 706 33.12 -26.58 -7.67
N GLN A 707 33.74 -25.56 -7.06
CA GLN A 707 34.72 -24.59 -7.62
C GLN A 707 34.29 -23.73 -8.84
N GLN A 708 33.15 -23.98 -9.49
CA GLN A 708 32.49 -23.07 -10.44
C GLN A 708 31.03 -23.50 -10.65
N LEU A 709 30.08 -22.56 -10.69
CA LEU A 709 28.67 -22.86 -10.95
C LEU A 709 28.42 -22.94 -12.46
N SER A 710 28.17 -24.13 -13.00
CA SER A 710 27.66 -24.34 -14.37
C SER A 710 26.12 -24.29 -14.42
N SER A 711 25.51 -24.25 -15.62
CA SER A 711 24.04 -24.37 -15.78
C SER A 711 23.48 -25.66 -15.17
N SER A 712 24.24 -26.76 -15.21
CA SER A 712 23.88 -28.03 -14.54
C SER A 712 23.95 -27.96 -13.00
N ASP A 713 24.69 -27.00 -12.45
CA ASP A 713 24.78 -26.73 -11.01
C ASP A 713 23.62 -25.86 -10.52
N SER A 714 23.03 -25.04 -11.41
CA SER A 714 21.84 -24.23 -11.12
C SER A 714 20.64 -25.08 -10.67
N HIS A 715 20.30 -26.16 -11.39
CA HIS A 715 19.18 -27.05 -11.02
C HIS A 715 19.39 -27.68 -9.65
N LYS A 716 20.62 -28.13 -9.42
CA LYS A 716 21.02 -28.78 -8.19
C LYS A 716 20.94 -27.80 -7.01
N ILE A 717 21.44 -26.56 -7.16
CA ILE A 717 21.35 -25.51 -6.14
C ILE A 717 19.89 -25.25 -5.74
N HIS A 718 18.99 -25.07 -6.70
CA HIS A 718 17.57 -24.84 -6.40
C HIS A 718 16.94 -26.01 -5.65
N ASN A 719 17.26 -27.25 -6.03
CA ASN A 719 16.75 -28.43 -5.33
C ASN A 719 17.28 -28.53 -3.89
N ASP A 720 18.54 -28.15 -3.66
CA ASP A 720 19.11 -28.09 -2.31
C ASP A 720 18.47 -26.98 -1.48
N ILE A 721 18.25 -25.79 -2.06
CA ILE A 721 17.54 -24.68 -1.40
C ILE A 721 16.12 -25.12 -1.02
N VAL A 722 15.36 -25.70 -1.95
CA VAL A 722 14.02 -26.23 -1.68
C VAL A 722 14.08 -27.27 -0.56
N GLY A 723 15.03 -28.20 -0.61
CA GLY A 723 15.21 -29.22 0.44
C GLY A 723 15.50 -28.62 1.82
N GLU A 724 16.41 -27.64 1.90
CA GLU A 724 16.74 -26.96 3.14
C GLU A 724 15.58 -26.12 3.66
N MET A 725 14.87 -25.39 2.80
CA MET A 725 13.69 -24.62 3.18
C MET A 725 12.56 -25.53 3.67
N PHE A 726 12.38 -26.71 3.07
CA PHE A 726 11.48 -27.73 3.63
C PHE A 726 11.90 -28.11 5.05
N ASN A 727 13.17 -28.47 5.28
CA ASN A 727 13.68 -28.84 6.61
C ASN A 727 13.44 -27.73 7.64
N LYS A 728 13.69 -26.46 7.25
CA LYS A 728 13.42 -25.29 8.11
C LYS A 728 11.94 -25.13 8.41
N LEU A 729 11.07 -25.30 7.41
CA LEU A 729 9.62 -25.26 7.61
C LEU A 729 9.17 -26.32 8.62
N GLU A 730 9.67 -27.56 8.49
CA GLU A 730 9.35 -28.65 9.42
C GLU A 730 9.80 -28.30 10.84
N ALA A 731 11.03 -27.79 10.97
CA ALA A 731 11.62 -27.42 12.25
C ALA A 731 10.87 -26.28 12.93
N GLU A 732 10.46 -25.24 12.19
CA GLU A 732 9.68 -24.11 12.73
C GLU A 732 8.28 -24.57 13.17
N ILE A 733 7.55 -25.26 12.29
CA ILE A 733 6.17 -25.71 12.56
C ILE A 733 6.12 -26.66 13.76
N ALA A 734 7.09 -27.57 13.90
CA ALA A 734 7.09 -28.59 14.95
C ALA A 734 7.06 -28.02 16.38
N ARG A 735 7.52 -26.78 16.58
CA ARG A 735 7.61 -26.13 17.90
C ARG A 735 6.25 -25.68 18.44
N PHE A 736 5.26 -25.46 17.57
CA PHE A 736 4.00 -24.83 17.94
C PHE A 736 2.95 -25.83 18.44
N ASN A 737 2.01 -25.33 19.24
CA ASN A 737 0.85 -26.08 19.70
C ASN A 737 -0.21 -26.21 18.59
N ASP A 738 -0.51 -27.42 18.10
CA ASP A 738 -1.50 -27.68 17.02
C ASP A 738 -2.89 -27.08 17.33
N ARG A 739 -3.32 -27.09 18.60
CA ARG A 739 -4.64 -26.55 19.00
C ARG A 739 -4.75 -25.05 18.78
N GLN A 740 -3.63 -24.33 18.79
CA GLN A 740 -3.58 -22.89 18.51
C GLN A 740 -3.20 -22.63 17.04
N LEU A 741 -2.22 -23.37 16.51
CA LEU A 741 -1.69 -23.20 15.16
C LEU A 741 -2.78 -23.40 14.08
N LEU A 742 -3.51 -24.52 14.12
CA LEU A 742 -4.44 -24.85 13.05
C LEU A 742 -5.59 -23.84 12.91
N PRO A 743 -6.34 -23.46 13.97
CA PRO A 743 -7.36 -22.43 13.87
C PRO A 743 -6.79 -21.07 13.44
N ASN A 744 -5.59 -20.71 13.89
CA ASN A 744 -4.93 -19.46 13.51
C ASN A 744 -4.60 -19.44 12.01
N LEU A 745 -3.99 -20.51 11.47
CA LEU A 745 -3.72 -20.63 10.03
C LEU A 745 -5.01 -20.61 9.19
N ILE A 746 -6.08 -21.28 9.62
CA ILE A 746 -7.37 -21.21 8.93
C ILE A 746 -7.88 -19.77 8.92
N SER A 747 -7.88 -19.09 10.07
CA SER A 747 -8.36 -17.70 10.18
C SER A 747 -7.58 -16.74 9.29
N ARG A 748 -6.25 -16.86 9.22
CA ARG A 748 -5.40 -16.02 8.37
C ARG A 748 -5.60 -16.33 6.89
N HIS A 749 -5.77 -17.61 6.52
CA HIS A 749 -6.10 -17.99 5.15
C HIS A 749 -7.47 -17.45 4.72
N GLU A 750 -8.47 -17.53 5.60
CA GLU A 750 -9.80 -16.95 5.37
C GLU A 750 -9.71 -15.43 5.17
N SER A 751 -8.87 -14.73 5.95
CA SER A 751 -8.67 -13.28 5.78
C SER A 751 -8.07 -12.94 4.42
N LEU A 752 -7.09 -13.73 3.94
CA LEU A 752 -6.50 -13.56 2.60
C LEU A 752 -7.52 -13.81 1.49
N ILE A 753 -8.37 -14.83 1.61
CA ILE A 753 -9.41 -15.10 0.60
C ILE A 753 -10.42 -13.95 0.56
N ALA A 754 -10.88 -13.49 1.73
CA ALA A 754 -11.84 -12.39 1.80
C ALA A 754 -11.27 -11.13 1.13
N GLU A 755 -10.03 -10.76 1.44
CA GLU A 755 -9.39 -9.58 0.87
C GLU A 755 -9.13 -9.70 -0.63
N LEU A 756 -8.62 -10.86 -1.08
CA LEU A 756 -8.45 -11.11 -2.52
C LEU A 756 -9.77 -10.94 -3.28
N ARG A 757 -10.87 -11.52 -2.77
CA ARG A 757 -12.18 -11.42 -3.42
C ARG A 757 -12.76 -10.01 -3.33
N ARG A 758 -12.50 -9.28 -2.24
CA ARG A 758 -12.88 -7.88 -2.09
C ARG A 758 -12.17 -7.02 -3.13
N THR A 759 -10.84 -7.12 -3.23
CA THR A 759 -10.02 -6.40 -4.22
C THR A 759 -10.48 -6.71 -5.65
N GLU A 760 -10.68 -7.98 -5.99
CA GLU A 760 -11.23 -8.37 -7.30
C GLU A 760 -12.62 -7.77 -7.58
N SER A 761 -13.47 -7.65 -6.54
CA SER A 761 -14.82 -7.12 -6.68
C SER A 761 -14.88 -5.60 -6.88
N ILE A 762 -13.87 -4.87 -6.39
CA ILE A 762 -13.85 -3.41 -6.44
C ILE A 762 -13.05 -2.85 -7.61
N VAL A 763 -12.27 -3.63 -8.36
CA VAL A 763 -11.43 -3.14 -9.48
C VAL A 763 -12.17 -2.16 -10.40
N GLY A 764 -13.31 -2.56 -10.95
CA GLY A 764 -14.09 -1.71 -11.85
C GLY A 764 -14.63 -0.43 -11.19
N THR A 765 -15.04 -0.53 -9.91
CA THR A 765 -15.49 0.63 -9.13
C THR A 765 -14.33 1.57 -8.79
N HIS A 766 -13.18 1.04 -8.40
CA HIS A 766 -11.98 1.81 -8.07
C HIS A 766 -11.49 2.59 -9.30
N LEU A 767 -11.32 1.93 -10.45
CA LEU A 767 -10.92 2.59 -11.70
C LEU A 767 -11.94 3.65 -12.15
N SER A 768 -13.24 3.38 -11.97
CA SER A 768 -14.29 4.37 -12.30
C SER A 768 -14.32 5.57 -11.35
N ALA A 769 -13.93 5.39 -10.08
CA ALA A 769 -14.03 6.40 -9.03
C ALA A 769 -12.74 7.21 -8.85
N MET A 770 -11.58 6.57 -8.95
CA MET A 770 -10.25 7.16 -8.73
C MET A 770 -9.52 7.49 -10.04
N GLY A 771 -10.06 7.04 -11.18
CA GLY A 771 -9.50 7.25 -12.51
C GLY A 771 -8.83 5.99 -13.07
N ASP A 772 -9.01 5.78 -14.37
CA ASP A 772 -8.43 4.68 -15.11
C ASP A 772 -7.05 5.07 -15.66
N THR A 773 -6.07 5.22 -14.74
CA THR A 773 -4.68 5.57 -15.08
C THR A 773 -3.76 4.36 -14.99
N VAL A 774 -2.59 4.44 -15.62
CA VAL A 774 -1.58 3.39 -15.59
C VAL A 774 -1.16 3.08 -14.15
N GLU A 775 -0.98 4.11 -13.33
CA GLU A 775 -0.58 3.99 -11.93
C GLU A 775 -1.65 3.25 -11.11
N ASN A 776 -2.93 3.57 -11.29
CA ASN A 776 -4.02 2.90 -10.58
C ASN A 776 -4.18 1.43 -11.04
N ARG A 777 -4.05 1.15 -12.34
CA ARG A 777 -4.07 -0.24 -12.87
C ARG A 777 -2.91 -1.05 -12.29
N GLN A 778 -1.69 -0.50 -12.31
CA GLN A 778 -0.49 -1.15 -11.76
C GLN A 778 -0.58 -1.38 -10.25
N SER A 779 -1.11 -0.41 -9.49
CA SER A 779 -1.32 -0.57 -8.05
C SER A 779 -2.28 -1.73 -7.73
N LEU A 780 -3.42 -1.80 -8.43
CA LEU A 780 -4.39 -2.89 -8.24
C LEU A 780 -3.82 -4.24 -8.68
N GLN A 781 -3.04 -4.28 -9.77
CA GLN A 781 -2.33 -5.47 -10.21
C GLN A 781 -1.37 -5.96 -9.11
N SER A 782 -0.52 -5.07 -8.59
CA SER A 782 0.43 -5.39 -7.52
C SER A 782 -0.27 -5.94 -6.27
N ASP A 783 -1.36 -5.31 -5.84
CA ASP A 783 -2.18 -5.80 -4.72
C ASP A 783 -2.71 -7.22 -4.95
N LEU A 784 -3.26 -7.49 -6.14
CA LEU A 784 -3.79 -8.81 -6.50
C LEU A 784 -2.69 -9.86 -6.59
N GLU A 785 -1.51 -9.51 -7.12
CA GLU A 785 -0.36 -10.41 -7.19
C GLU A 785 0.14 -10.80 -5.80
N GLU A 786 0.31 -9.84 -4.91
CA GLU A 786 0.74 -10.09 -3.53
C GLU A 786 -0.27 -10.95 -2.76
N LEU A 787 -1.56 -10.66 -2.88
CA LEU A 787 -2.63 -11.44 -2.25
C LEU A 787 -2.71 -12.86 -2.79
N ASN A 788 -2.56 -13.05 -4.10
CA ASN A 788 -2.54 -14.38 -4.72
C ASN A 788 -1.33 -15.19 -4.24
N LYS A 789 -0.15 -14.57 -4.18
CA LYS A 789 1.08 -15.19 -3.70
C LYS A 789 0.96 -15.61 -2.24
N ALA A 790 0.51 -14.70 -1.37
CA ALA A 790 0.26 -14.99 0.04
C ALA A 790 -0.81 -16.08 0.25
N SER A 791 -1.90 -16.05 -0.53
CA SER A 791 -2.95 -17.08 -0.47
C SER A 791 -2.41 -18.47 -0.85
N MET A 792 -1.57 -18.55 -1.89
CA MET A 792 -0.95 -19.80 -2.32
C MET A 792 0.02 -20.36 -1.25
N SER A 793 0.88 -19.52 -0.67
CA SER A 793 1.80 -19.92 0.41
C SER A 793 1.04 -20.34 1.67
N SER A 794 0.01 -19.58 2.06
CA SER A 794 -0.85 -19.88 3.22
C SER A 794 -1.60 -21.20 3.04
N ARG A 795 -2.07 -21.50 1.82
CA ARG A 795 -2.67 -22.77 1.47
C ARG A 795 -1.69 -23.93 1.63
N PHE A 796 -0.46 -23.76 1.17
CA PHE A 796 0.58 -24.78 1.33
C PHE A 796 0.87 -25.06 2.82
N LEU A 797 0.88 -24.04 3.67
CA LEU A 797 1.01 -24.23 5.13
C LEU A 797 -0.14 -25.08 5.69
N LEU A 798 -1.39 -24.83 5.29
CA LEU A 798 -2.54 -25.64 5.69
C LEU A 798 -2.42 -27.09 5.18
N GLU A 799 -1.95 -27.29 3.96
CA GLU A 799 -1.68 -28.62 3.39
C GLU A 799 -0.60 -29.35 4.19
N TYR A 800 0.49 -28.67 4.55
CA TYR A 800 1.57 -29.22 5.37
C TYR A 800 1.08 -29.59 6.77
N VAL A 801 0.51 -28.63 7.51
CA VAL A 801 0.03 -28.83 8.88
C VAL A 801 -1.09 -29.86 8.93
N SER A 802 -1.99 -29.90 7.93
CA SER A 802 -3.04 -30.92 7.87
C SER A 802 -2.46 -32.34 7.80
N ALA A 803 -1.36 -32.51 7.05
CA ALA A 803 -0.66 -33.77 6.87
C ALA A 803 0.28 -34.12 8.04
N ILE A 804 1.02 -33.15 8.58
CA ILE A 804 1.99 -33.32 9.67
C ILE A 804 1.60 -32.37 10.82
N PRO A 805 0.69 -32.80 11.71
CA PRO A 805 0.33 -32.01 12.89
C PRO A 805 1.54 -31.84 13.82
N PRO A 806 1.83 -30.62 14.32
CA PRO A 806 2.95 -30.41 15.23
C PRO A 806 2.65 -30.97 16.63
N THR A 807 3.70 -31.14 17.43
CA THR A 807 3.63 -31.71 18.78
C THR A 807 4.20 -30.82 19.87
N GLY A 808 4.66 -29.61 19.51
CA GLY A 808 5.23 -28.66 20.44
C GLY A 808 4.18 -27.92 21.29
N SER A 809 4.67 -26.96 22.08
CA SER A 809 3.88 -26.17 23.03
C SER A 809 4.01 -24.66 22.85
N GLY A 810 4.79 -24.22 21.86
CA GLY A 810 5.02 -22.80 21.58
C GLY A 810 3.77 -22.09 21.07
N VAL A 811 3.71 -20.78 21.34
CA VAL A 811 2.67 -19.87 20.85
C VAL A 811 2.94 -19.51 19.39
N PHE A 812 1.88 -19.45 18.58
CA PHE A 812 1.99 -19.09 17.16
C PHE A 812 1.65 -17.62 16.95
N SER A 813 2.68 -16.77 17.08
CA SER A 813 2.60 -15.31 16.98
C SER A 813 2.51 -14.81 15.53
N THR A 814 2.28 -13.50 15.35
CA THR A 814 2.22 -12.89 14.01
C THR A 814 3.57 -12.94 13.30
N SER A 815 4.69 -12.71 14.00
CA SER A 815 6.00 -12.85 13.36
C SER A 815 6.31 -14.31 12.99
N ALA A 816 5.84 -15.28 13.79
CA ALA A 816 5.98 -16.69 13.46
C ALA A 816 5.23 -17.06 12.18
N TYR A 817 4.03 -16.50 12.00
CA TYR A 817 3.27 -16.61 10.74
C TYR A 817 4.03 -15.99 9.57
N ASP A 818 4.53 -14.75 9.71
CA ASP A 818 5.30 -14.05 8.67
C ASP A 818 6.51 -14.91 8.23
N ARG A 819 7.21 -15.52 9.19
CA ARG A 819 8.35 -16.39 8.95
C ARG A 819 8.00 -17.65 8.16
N VAL A 820 7.02 -18.44 8.62
CA VAL A 820 6.65 -19.69 7.91
C VAL A 820 6.03 -19.41 6.56
N LEU A 821 5.33 -18.28 6.40
CA LEU A 821 4.78 -17.85 5.12
C LEU A 821 5.88 -17.46 4.13
N ALA A 822 6.95 -16.81 4.59
CA ALA A 822 8.13 -16.50 3.77
C ALA A 822 8.87 -17.78 3.33
N ILE A 823 9.10 -18.73 4.25
CA ILE A 823 9.70 -20.04 3.91
C ILE A 823 8.85 -20.77 2.85
N ALA A 824 7.53 -20.84 3.07
CA ALA A 824 6.59 -21.44 2.13
C ALA A 824 6.65 -20.77 0.74
N THR A 825 6.83 -19.46 0.72
CA THR A 825 6.96 -18.67 -0.51
C THR A 825 8.25 -19.01 -1.25
N GLU A 826 9.40 -19.04 -0.56
CA GLU A 826 10.69 -19.41 -1.15
C GLU A 826 10.65 -20.83 -1.74
N ILE A 827 10.04 -21.80 -1.04
CA ILE A 827 9.84 -23.16 -1.56
C ILE A 827 9.07 -23.13 -2.89
N ILE A 828 8.04 -22.30 -3.00
CA ILE A 828 7.21 -22.19 -4.19
C ILE A 828 8.00 -21.51 -5.32
N GLU A 829 8.67 -20.39 -5.05
CA GLU A 829 9.42 -19.63 -6.05
C GLU A 829 10.61 -20.42 -6.60
N CYS A 830 11.45 -21.00 -5.74
CA CYS A 830 12.51 -21.90 -6.17
C CYS A 830 11.97 -23.15 -6.86
N GLY A 831 10.79 -23.63 -6.45
CA GLY A 831 10.09 -24.74 -7.11
C GLY A 831 9.68 -24.42 -8.54
N PHE A 832 9.12 -23.23 -8.79
CA PHE A 832 8.81 -22.74 -10.14
C PHE A 832 10.07 -22.61 -10.99
N LEU A 833 11.14 -22.03 -10.46
CA LEU A 833 12.41 -21.88 -11.17
C LEU A 833 13.01 -23.25 -11.52
N SER A 834 13.06 -24.18 -10.56
CA SER A 834 13.54 -25.56 -10.79
C SER A 834 12.71 -26.29 -11.84
N ASP A 835 11.38 -26.11 -11.85
CA ASP A 835 10.50 -26.72 -12.85
C ASP A 835 10.75 -26.13 -14.25
N GLY A 836 10.96 -24.82 -14.38
CA GLY A 836 11.30 -24.19 -15.67
C GLY A 836 12.65 -24.63 -16.23
N LEU A 837 13.64 -24.75 -15.35
CA LEU A 837 14.94 -25.31 -15.66
C LEU A 837 14.83 -26.78 -16.12
N ASN A 838 14.09 -27.64 -15.39
CA ASN A 838 13.94 -29.06 -15.74
C ASN A 838 13.20 -29.32 -17.06
N ASN A 839 12.46 -28.33 -17.57
CA ASN A 839 11.71 -28.41 -18.81
C ASN A 839 12.42 -27.70 -19.98
N ASP A 840 13.67 -27.27 -19.81
CA ASP A 840 14.49 -26.55 -20.80
C ASP A 840 13.80 -25.27 -21.33
N LEU A 841 12.93 -24.66 -20.53
CA LEU A 841 12.23 -23.43 -20.91
C LEU A 841 13.03 -22.18 -20.62
N SER A 842 14.09 -22.29 -19.83
CA SER A 842 14.88 -21.15 -19.41
C SER A 842 16.34 -21.54 -19.22
N GLU A 843 17.24 -20.83 -19.88
CA GLU A 843 18.68 -20.87 -19.60
C GLU A 843 19.01 -19.77 -18.58
N VAL A 844 18.53 -19.89 -17.33
CA VAL A 844 18.88 -18.88 -16.30
C VAL A 844 20.31 -19.10 -15.85
N GLU A 845 21.22 -18.20 -16.23
CA GLU A 845 22.51 -18.10 -15.56
C GLU A 845 22.29 -17.70 -14.09
N VAL A 846 22.77 -18.54 -13.17
CA VAL A 846 22.73 -18.23 -11.73
C VAL A 846 24.12 -17.81 -11.30
N ASN A 847 24.23 -16.54 -10.91
CA ASN A 847 25.48 -15.95 -10.45
C ASN A 847 25.40 -15.69 -8.94
N MET A 848 26.48 -16.04 -8.23
CA MET A 848 26.64 -15.63 -6.84
C MET A 848 27.16 -14.19 -6.80
N THR A 849 26.45 -13.32 -6.10
CA THR A 849 26.87 -11.92 -5.90
C THR A 849 27.95 -11.83 -4.83
N ALA A 850 28.67 -10.71 -4.76
CA ALA A 850 29.64 -10.46 -3.68
C ALA A 850 28.95 -10.34 -2.30
N SER A 851 27.65 -10.04 -2.28
CA SER A 851 26.80 -10.10 -1.09
C SER A 851 26.41 -11.53 -0.65
N GLN A 852 26.89 -12.57 -1.34
CA GLN A 852 26.56 -13.98 -1.13
C GLN A 852 25.09 -14.34 -1.39
N ARG A 853 24.38 -13.52 -2.16
CA ARG A 853 23.03 -13.82 -2.67
C ARG A 853 23.07 -14.35 -4.09
N LEU A 854 22.04 -15.10 -4.46
CA LEU A 854 21.81 -15.53 -5.83
C LEU A 854 21.25 -14.39 -6.69
N LYS A 855 21.84 -14.19 -7.85
CA LYS A 855 21.34 -13.33 -8.92
C LYS A 855 21.02 -14.18 -10.14
N PHE A 856 19.86 -13.94 -10.70
CA PHE A 856 19.38 -14.59 -11.90
C PHE A 856 19.66 -13.69 -13.10
N GLY A 857 20.22 -14.24 -14.17
CA GLY A 857 20.35 -13.57 -15.46
C GLY A 857 19.01 -13.42 -16.18
N ASP A 858 19.02 -12.67 -17.26
CA ASP A 858 17.83 -12.44 -18.10
C ASP A 858 17.34 -13.77 -18.71
N SER A 859 16.02 -13.92 -18.82
CA SER A 859 15.40 -15.13 -19.35
C SER A 859 14.23 -14.76 -20.26
N ALA A 860 14.25 -15.27 -21.49
CA ALA A 860 13.14 -15.12 -22.43
C ALA A 860 11.81 -15.66 -21.85
N TYR A 861 11.87 -16.69 -21.01
CA TYR A 861 10.69 -17.19 -20.30
C TYR A 861 10.19 -16.20 -19.25
N ALA A 862 11.09 -15.57 -18.48
CA ALA A 862 10.71 -14.58 -17.48
C ALA A 862 10.06 -13.35 -18.12
N ASP A 863 10.64 -12.84 -19.21
CA ASP A 863 10.11 -11.70 -19.97
C ASP A 863 8.73 -12.02 -20.57
N ALA A 864 8.59 -13.21 -21.18
CA ALA A 864 7.32 -13.65 -21.74
C ALA A 864 6.25 -13.89 -20.66
N ALA A 865 6.64 -14.44 -19.50
CA ALA A 865 5.74 -14.62 -18.36
C ALA A 865 5.26 -13.29 -17.76
N GLU A 866 6.13 -12.28 -17.70
CA GLU A 866 5.78 -10.93 -17.28
C GLU A 866 4.79 -10.28 -18.24
N LYS A 867 5.08 -10.32 -19.54
CA LYS A 867 4.18 -9.77 -20.56
C LYS A 867 2.77 -10.37 -20.46
N ILE A 868 2.67 -11.70 -20.42
CA ILE A 868 1.38 -12.40 -20.37
C ILE A 868 0.63 -12.12 -19.06
N ARG A 869 1.36 -12.01 -17.95
CA ARG A 869 0.78 -11.63 -16.67
C ARG A 869 0.17 -10.22 -16.73
N ASN A 870 0.88 -9.26 -17.32
CA ASN A 870 0.39 -7.90 -17.51
C ASN A 870 -0.86 -7.90 -18.42
N ASP A 871 -0.80 -8.58 -19.56
CA ASP A 871 -1.94 -8.70 -20.48
C ASP A 871 -3.19 -9.34 -19.81
N PHE A 872 -2.97 -10.32 -18.92
CA PHE A 872 -4.05 -10.94 -18.14
C PHE A 872 -4.72 -9.96 -17.17
N TYR A 873 -3.94 -9.15 -16.44
CA TYR A 873 -4.50 -8.17 -15.51
C TYR A 873 -5.17 -7.01 -16.21
N GLU A 874 -4.62 -6.56 -17.34
CA GLU A 874 -5.25 -5.57 -18.23
C GLU A 874 -6.60 -6.08 -18.73
N SER A 875 -6.66 -7.32 -19.24
CA SER A 875 -7.91 -7.95 -19.67
C SER A 875 -8.93 -8.07 -18.52
N LYS A 876 -8.49 -8.41 -17.31
CA LYS A 876 -9.35 -8.45 -16.12
C LYS A 876 -9.90 -7.06 -15.76
N ALA A 877 -9.08 -6.01 -15.85
CA ALA A 877 -9.49 -4.64 -15.60
C ALA A 877 -10.55 -4.20 -16.62
N ASP A 878 -10.31 -4.46 -17.91
CA ASP A 878 -11.26 -4.15 -18.98
C ASP A 878 -12.57 -4.94 -18.82
N ALA A 879 -12.52 -6.23 -18.48
CA ALA A 879 -13.71 -7.03 -18.19
C ALA A 879 -14.47 -6.51 -16.97
N ALA A 880 -13.77 -6.06 -15.93
CA ALA A 880 -14.39 -5.46 -14.76
C ALA A 880 -15.12 -4.15 -15.09
N LEU A 881 -14.57 -3.33 -15.98
CA LEU A 881 -15.18 -2.10 -16.49
C LEU A 881 -16.39 -2.39 -17.41
N ASN A 882 -16.33 -3.46 -18.19
CA ASN A 882 -17.34 -3.83 -19.18
C ASN A 882 -18.40 -4.83 -18.69
N ARG A 883 -18.34 -5.26 -17.43
CA ARG A 883 -19.21 -6.30 -16.83
C ARG A 883 -20.72 -6.03 -16.99
N GLY A 884 -21.14 -4.77 -17.15
CA GLY A 884 -22.53 -4.37 -17.42
C GLY A 884 -23.00 -4.52 -18.87
N LYS A 885 -22.08 -4.73 -19.83
CA LYS A 885 -22.39 -4.93 -21.26
C LYS A 885 -22.38 -6.41 -21.65
N GLU A 886 -21.49 -7.22 -21.07
CA GLU A 886 -21.28 -8.63 -21.45
C GLU A 886 -22.38 -9.59 -20.98
N TYR A 887 -23.15 -9.24 -19.94
CA TYR A 887 -24.28 -10.05 -19.47
C TYR A 887 -25.39 -10.19 -20.52
N ASN A 888 -25.42 -9.32 -21.54
CA ASN A 888 -26.42 -9.36 -22.61
C ASN A 888 -25.97 -10.08 -23.89
N GLU A 889 -24.68 -10.40 -24.08
CA GLU A 889 -24.20 -10.95 -25.35
C GLU A 889 -23.90 -12.46 -25.31
N SER A 890 -23.58 -13.03 -24.14
CA SER A 890 -23.13 -14.43 -24.03
C SER A 890 -24.24 -15.49 -23.88
N GLU A 891 -25.49 -15.10 -23.58
CA GLU A 891 -26.64 -16.03 -23.52
C GLU A 891 -27.34 -16.23 -24.88
N THR A 892 -27.13 -15.35 -25.86
CA THR A 892 -27.97 -15.27 -27.07
C THR A 892 -27.55 -16.14 -28.26
N GLN A 893 -26.51 -17.00 -28.14
CA GLN A 893 -26.07 -17.85 -29.26
C GLN A 893 -25.75 -19.30 -28.89
N ARG A 894 -26.42 -19.88 -27.89
CA ARG A 894 -26.30 -21.32 -27.57
C ARG A 894 -27.45 -22.10 -28.17
N LEU A 895 -27.16 -23.19 -28.90
CA LEU A 895 -28.18 -24.11 -29.42
C LEU A 895 -28.71 -24.97 -28.26
N PRO A 896 -30.03 -24.95 -27.95
CA PRO A 896 -30.59 -25.63 -26.77
C PRO A 896 -30.36 -27.15 -26.71
N ASP A 897 -30.42 -27.84 -27.86
CA ASP A 897 -30.39 -29.32 -27.93
C ASP A 897 -29.03 -29.97 -27.60
N ASP A 898 -27.95 -29.18 -27.51
CA ASP A 898 -26.61 -29.65 -27.15
C ASP A 898 -26.28 -29.42 -25.65
N GLU A 899 -26.99 -28.53 -24.96
CA GLU A 899 -26.78 -28.30 -23.52
C GLU A 899 -27.32 -29.45 -22.66
N GLU A 900 -28.55 -29.91 -22.90
CA GLU A 900 -29.12 -31.04 -22.15
C GLU A 900 -28.26 -32.31 -22.21
N LYS A 901 -27.60 -32.56 -23.36
CA LYS A 901 -26.69 -33.70 -23.52
C LYS A 901 -25.40 -33.53 -22.74
N ILE A 902 -24.87 -32.31 -22.68
CA ILE A 902 -23.64 -32.01 -21.95
C ILE A 902 -23.90 -32.01 -20.45
N ASP A 903 -25.03 -31.45 -20.01
CA ASP A 903 -25.45 -31.48 -18.60
C ASP A 903 -25.61 -32.92 -18.11
N LYS A 904 -26.25 -33.78 -18.93
CA LYS A 904 -26.32 -35.21 -18.63
C LYS A 904 -24.95 -35.89 -18.55
N LEU A 905 -24.00 -35.53 -19.43
CA LEU A 905 -22.63 -36.06 -19.36
C LEU A 905 -21.90 -35.57 -18.10
N ILE A 906 -22.15 -34.33 -17.66
CA ILE A 906 -21.63 -33.80 -16.41
C ILE A 906 -22.19 -34.60 -15.23
N ASP A 907 -23.50 -34.86 -15.21
CA ASP A 907 -24.16 -35.64 -14.16
C ASP A 907 -23.62 -37.08 -14.10
N ASP A 908 -23.61 -37.78 -15.24
CA ASP A 908 -23.12 -39.16 -15.34
C ASP A 908 -21.65 -39.26 -14.89
N ALA A 909 -20.80 -38.32 -15.33
CA ALA A 909 -19.39 -38.27 -14.93
C ALA A 909 -19.23 -37.94 -13.44
N SER A 910 -20.05 -37.04 -12.90
CA SER A 910 -19.98 -36.63 -11.50
C SER A 910 -20.36 -37.77 -10.56
N VAL A 911 -21.44 -38.50 -10.87
CA VAL A 911 -21.85 -39.67 -10.10
C VAL A 911 -20.78 -40.76 -10.17
N ALA A 912 -20.19 -41.02 -11.34
CA ALA A 912 -19.14 -42.03 -11.48
C ALA A 912 -17.84 -41.65 -10.73
N GLU A 913 -17.47 -40.37 -10.73
CA GLU A 913 -16.20 -39.89 -10.17
C GLU A 913 -16.28 -39.61 -8.65
N PHE A 914 -17.40 -39.08 -8.17
CA PHE A 914 -17.58 -38.60 -6.79
C PHE A 914 -18.64 -39.40 -6.01
N GLY A 915 -19.46 -40.20 -6.68
CA GLY A 915 -20.59 -40.92 -6.08
C GLY A 915 -21.86 -40.10 -5.94
N MET A 916 -21.85 -38.82 -6.37
CA MET A 916 -22.95 -37.86 -6.23
C MET A 916 -22.91 -36.82 -7.36
N LEU A 917 -24.04 -36.14 -7.58
CA LEU A 917 -24.11 -35.00 -8.51
C LEU A 917 -23.34 -33.79 -7.96
N LEU A 918 -22.83 -32.94 -8.85
CA LEU A 918 -22.12 -31.71 -8.44
C LEU A 918 -23.02 -30.76 -7.63
N GLU A 919 -24.30 -30.68 -7.99
CA GLU A 919 -25.28 -29.87 -7.26
C GLU A 919 -25.46 -30.37 -5.82
N GLU A 920 -25.54 -31.69 -5.63
CA GLU A 920 -25.66 -32.30 -4.30
C GLU A 920 -24.40 -32.07 -3.45
N ILE A 921 -23.21 -32.16 -4.06
CA ILE A 921 -21.94 -31.82 -3.40
C ILE A 921 -21.95 -30.35 -2.98
N GLY A 922 -22.41 -29.44 -3.86
CA GLY A 922 -22.56 -28.03 -3.58
C GLY A 922 -23.55 -27.75 -2.44
N ALA A 923 -24.67 -28.47 -2.41
CA ALA A 923 -25.67 -28.38 -1.35
C ALA A 923 -25.13 -28.85 0.00
N LEU A 924 -24.41 -29.98 0.03
CA LEU A 924 -23.76 -30.49 1.25
C LEU A 924 -22.74 -29.50 1.80
N ILE A 925 -21.81 -29.03 0.96
CA ILE A 925 -20.78 -28.07 1.40
C ILE A 925 -21.41 -26.73 1.79
N GLY A 926 -22.40 -26.24 1.05
CA GLY A 926 -23.18 -25.06 1.43
C GLY A 926 -23.92 -25.25 2.77
N GLY A 927 -24.36 -26.47 3.07
CA GLY A 927 -24.92 -26.86 4.36
C GLY A 927 -23.90 -26.79 5.50
N ILE A 928 -22.64 -27.19 5.26
CA ILE A 928 -21.55 -27.03 6.24
C ILE A 928 -21.29 -25.54 6.49
N CYS A 929 -21.18 -24.72 5.42
CA CYS A 929 -20.92 -23.28 5.50
C CYS A 929 -21.95 -22.52 6.34
N ARG A 930 -23.23 -22.90 6.25
CA ARG A 930 -24.37 -22.30 6.98
C ARG A 930 -24.72 -23.01 8.29
N SER A 931 -24.00 -24.08 8.64
CA SER A 931 -24.26 -24.80 9.87
C SER A 931 -23.93 -23.95 11.10
N HIS A 932 -24.63 -24.23 12.20
CA HIS A 932 -24.36 -23.62 13.51
C HIS A 932 -22.97 -23.97 14.09
N PHE A 933 -22.25 -24.91 13.46
CA PHE A 933 -20.86 -25.23 13.80
C PHE A 933 -19.86 -24.23 13.21
N THR A 934 -20.27 -23.41 12.22
CA THR A 934 -19.43 -22.37 11.63
C THR A 934 -19.67 -21.06 12.36
N LYS A 935 -18.64 -20.55 13.04
CA LYS A 935 -18.70 -19.28 13.77
C LYS A 935 -18.89 -18.09 12.83
N GLU A 936 -19.19 -16.92 13.39
CA GLU A 936 -19.29 -15.66 12.65
C GLU A 936 -18.03 -15.39 11.80
N SER A 937 -16.85 -15.59 12.39
CA SER A 937 -15.54 -15.52 11.71
C SER A 937 -15.39 -16.45 10.49
N GLY A 938 -16.31 -17.40 10.30
CA GLY A 938 -16.29 -18.38 9.22
C GLY A 938 -15.50 -19.64 9.57
N ILE A 939 -14.95 -19.75 10.78
CA ILE A 939 -14.19 -20.92 11.22
C ILE A 939 -15.15 -21.92 11.86
N GLY A 940 -15.12 -23.18 11.41
CA GLY A 940 -15.92 -24.26 11.97
C GLY A 940 -15.09 -25.41 12.51
N SER A 941 -15.63 -26.06 13.55
CA SER A 941 -15.02 -27.23 14.19
C SER A 941 -16.09 -28.09 14.86
N VAL A 942 -16.12 -29.38 14.56
CA VAL A 942 -17.10 -30.32 15.14
C VAL A 942 -16.63 -31.76 15.02
N ARG A 943 -17.18 -32.67 15.84
CA ARG A 943 -16.96 -34.11 15.66
C ARG A 943 -17.58 -34.57 14.34
N GLU A 944 -16.85 -35.40 13.60
CA GLU A 944 -17.26 -35.91 12.28
C GLU A 944 -18.64 -36.57 12.30
N VAL A 945 -18.94 -37.32 13.36
CA VAL A 945 -20.25 -37.96 13.54
C VAL A 945 -21.38 -36.95 13.65
N GLU A 946 -21.18 -35.87 14.42
CA GLU A 946 -22.19 -34.82 14.61
C GLU A 946 -22.43 -34.03 13.32
N LEU A 947 -21.37 -33.80 12.53
CA LEU A 947 -21.53 -33.17 11.22
C LEU A 947 -22.36 -34.03 10.27
N ILE A 948 -22.08 -35.33 10.21
CA ILE A 948 -22.81 -36.26 9.36
C ILE A 948 -24.28 -36.33 9.80
N ASP A 949 -24.56 -36.43 11.10
CA ASP A 949 -25.93 -36.44 11.64
C ASP A 949 -26.70 -35.17 11.25
N TYR A 950 -26.05 -34.00 11.35
CA TYR A 950 -26.63 -32.72 10.95
C TYR A 950 -26.92 -32.67 9.45
N LEU A 951 -25.97 -33.09 8.60
CA LEU A 951 -26.14 -33.06 7.15
C LEU A 951 -27.21 -34.06 6.68
N GLU A 952 -27.29 -35.24 7.29
CA GLU A 952 -28.33 -36.25 7.03
C GLU A 952 -29.72 -35.66 7.32
N GLY A 953 -29.87 -35.00 8.48
CA GLY A 953 -31.12 -34.33 8.85
C GLY A 953 -31.49 -33.12 7.98
N ALA A 954 -30.49 -32.37 7.50
CA ALA A 954 -30.71 -31.14 6.73
C ALA A 954 -30.93 -31.37 5.23
N SER A 955 -30.33 -32.42 4.65
CA SER A 955 -30.35 -32.68 3.20
C SER A 955 -31.22 -33.88 2.79
N GLY A 956 -31.52 -34.80 3.72
CA GLY A 956 -32.18 -36.07 3.40
C GLY A 956 -31.31 -37.04 2.58
N ILE A 957 -30.02 -36.73 2.37
CA ILE A 957 -29.06 -37.59 1.69
C ILE A 957 -28.66 -38.74 2.63
N ASN A 958 -28.47 -39.93 2.05
CA ASN A 958 -28.07 -41.11 2.80
C ASN A 958 -26.73 -40.91 3.55
N ARG A 959 -26.69 -41.32 4.81
CA ARG A 959 -25.51 -41.24 5.69
C ARG A 959 -24.21 -41.76 5.08
N ASP A 960 -24.26 -42.90 4.38
CA ASP A 960 -23.06 -43.53 3.80
C ASP A 960 -22.49 -42.68 2.66
N LEU A 961 -23.36 -42.05 1.86
CA LEU A 961 -22.95 -41.11 0.79
C LEU A 961 -22.34 -39.84 1.39
N ILE A 962 -22.95 -39.28 2.43
CA ILE A 962 -22.40 -38.11 3.16
C ILE A 962 -21.01 -38.46 3.72
N SER A 963 -20.88 -39.63 4.35
CA SER A 963 -19.58 -40.09 4.89
C SER A 963 -18.52 -40.25 3.80
N GLN A 964 -18.89 -40.79 2.63
CA GLN A 964 -17.99 -40.91 1.49
C GLN A 964 -17.51 -39.54 0.99
N VAL A 965 -18.42 -38.59 0.82
CA VAL A 965 -18.07 -37.21 0.39
C VAL A 965 -17.19 -36.53 1.43
N VAL A 966 -17.56 -36.55 2.71
CA VAL A 966 -16.74 -35.97 3.79
C VAL A 966 -15.34 -36.57 3.78
N LYS A 967 -15.20 -37.89 3.60
CA LYS A 967 -13.90 -38.54 3.48
C LYS A 967 -13.11 -38.11 2.24
N GLN A 968 -13.78 -37.88 1.11
CA GLN A 968 -13.13 -37.44 -0.13
C GLN A 968 -12.62 -35.99 -0.05
N PHE A 969 -13.34 -35.12 0.64
CA PHE A 969 -13.01 -33.70 0.82
C PHE A 969 -12.24 -33.39 2.11
N ALA A 970 -11.90 -34.41 2.91
CA ALA A 970 -11.05 -34.25 4.07
C ALA A 970 -9.57 -34.49 3.78
N ALA A 971 -8.72 -33.56 4.22
CA ALA A 971 -7.30 -33.76 4.45
C ALA A 971 -7.10 -34.51 5.78
N SER A 972 -6.18 -35.48 5.81
CA SER A 972 -5.94 -36.33 6.98
C SER A 972 -4.45 -36.44 7.29
N PRO A 973 -4.07 -36.62 8.56
CA PRO A 973 -2.67 -36.79 8.95
C PRO A 973 -2.01 -37.99 8.25
N ARG A 974 -0.71 -37.86 7.96
CA ARG A 974 0.17 -38.92 7.43
C ARG A 974 1.53 -38.87 8.15
N LYS A 975 2.37 -39.88 7.91
CA LYS A 975 3.65 -40.02 8.64
C LYS A 975 4.77 -39.13 8.07
N VAL A 976 4.82 -39.00 6.75
CA VAL A 976 5.88 -38.26 6.03
C VAL A 976 5.19 -37.38 5.00
N PHE A 977 5.54 -36.08 4.96
CA PHE A 977 4.85 -35.14 4.06
C PHE A 977 5.08 -35.50 2.59
N LEU A 978 6.34 -35.73 2.19
CA LEU A 978 6.75 -36.01 0.81
C LEU A 978 6.41 -37.42 0.30
N GLU A 979 5.66 -38.21 1.08
CA GLU A 979 5.13 -39.51 0.70
C GLU A 979 3.60 -39.44 0.57
N PRO A 980 3.06 -39.31 -0.65
CA PRO A 980 1.62 -39.22 -0.86
C PRO A 980 0.94 -40.59 -0.60
N PRO A 981 -0.29 -40.62 -0.06
CA PRO A 981 -1.04 -41.86 0.04
C PRO A 981 -1.35 -42.41 -1.36
N LYS A 982 -1.26 -43.73 -1.55
CA LYS A 982 -1.65 -44.37 -2.82
C LYS A 982 -3.13 -44.04 -3.13
N PRO A 983 -3.52 -43.79 -4.39
CA PRO A 983 -2.72 -43.89 -5.62
C PRO A 983 -2.03 -42.57 -6.06
N TYR A 984 -1.97 -41.55 -5.21
CA TYR A 984 -1.45 -40.23 -5.59
C TYR A 984 0.07 -40.24 -5.83
N THR A 985 0.54 -39.40 -6.75
CA THR A 985 1.97 -39.22 -7.07
C THR A 985 2.59 -38.06 -6.30
N ARG A 986 3.93 -37.93 -6.31
CA ARG A 986 4.62 -36.84 -5.60
C ARG A 986 4.27 -35.44 -6.13
N GLY A 987 3.92 -35.32 -7.42
CA GLY A 987 3.51 -34.05 -8.02
C GLY A 987 2.26 -33.45 -7.38
N GLU A 988 1.43 -34.28 -6.73
CA GLU A 988 0.26 -33.84 -5.96
C GLU A 988 0.61 -33.07 -4.67
N LEU A 989 1.89 -33.09 -4.29
CA LEU A 989 2.39 -32.47 -3.05
C LEU A 989 3.13 -31.15 -3.28
N TRP A 990 3.57 -30.88 -4.50
CA TRP A 990 4.40 -29.73 -4.82
C TRP A 990 3.55 -28.47 -4.93
N PRO A 991 3.70 -27.48 -4.02
CA PRO A 991 2.76 -26.37 -3.93
C PRO A 991 2.73 -25.46 -5.16
N TRP A 992 3.80 -25.43 -5.96
CA TRP A 992 3.88 -24.70 -7.23
C TRP A 992 3.17 -25.40 -8.40
N LYS A 993 2.65 -26.63 -8.24
CA LYS A 993 1.84 -27.31 -9.27
C LYS A 993 0.35 -27.06 -9.07
N PHE A 994 -0.36 -26.77 -10.17
CA PHE A 994 -1.80 -26.55 -10.17
C PHE A 994 -2.62 -27.83 -10.33
N ASN A 995 -3.89 -27.76 -9.87
CA ASN A 995 -4.89 -28.83 -9.97
C ASN A 995 -4.48 -30.13 -9.27
N ARG A 996 -3.93 -29.99 -8.05
CA ARG A 996 -3.54 -31.11 -7.19
C ARG A 996 -4.74 -31.66 -6.43
N ALA A 997 -4.97 -32.96 -6.53
CA ALA A 997 -6.00 -33.73 -5.82
C ALA A 997 -5.84 -33.74 -4.29
N LEU A 998 -4.63 -33.47 -3.80
CA LEU A 998 -4.34 -33.33 -2.37
C LEU A 998 -4.31 -31.88 -1.89
N SER A 999 -4.55 -30.90 -2.77
CA SER A 999 -4.58 -29.50 -2.37
C SER A 999 -5.76 -29.20 -1.46
N TYR A 1000 -5.58 -28.23 -0.56
CA TYR A 1000 -6.66 -27.72 0.29
C TYR A 1000 -7.84 -27.16 -0.53
N LEU A 1001 -7.61 -26.71 -1.78
CA LEU A 1001 -8.70 -26.36 -2.72
C LEU A 1001 -9.62 -27.52 -3.09
N ARG A 1002 -9.14 -28.77 -3.01
CA ARG A 1002 -9.94 -29.98 -3.26
C ARG A 1002 -10.30 -30.72 -1.98
N ARG A 1003 -9.65 -30.37 -0.86
CA ARG A 1003 -9.82 -31.00 0.45
C ARG A 1003 -9.93 -29.94 1.57
N PRO A 1004 -11.01 -29.15 1.59
CA PRO A 1004 -11.17 -28.02 2.50
C PRO A 1004 -11.48 -28.40 3.95
N LEU A 1005 -11.77 -29.68 4.24
CA LEU A 1005 -11.98 -30.17 5.60
C LEU A 1005 -10.67 -30.72 6.17
N ILE A 1006 -10.28 -30.34 7.38
CA ILE A 1006 -9.06 -30.83 8.02
C ILE A 1006 -9.42 -31.73 9.20
N ARG A 1007 -9.05 -33.01 9.10
CA ARG A 1007 -9.30 -34.00 10.14
C ARG A 1007 -8.22 -33.96 11.24
N ARG A 1008 -8.67 -33.95 12.49
CA ARG A 1008 -7.88 -34.04 13.73
C ARG A 1008 -8.55 -35.01 14.69
N GLY A 1009 -8.05 -36.25 14.75
CA GLY A 1009 -8.74 -37.31 15.49
C GLY A 1009 -10.13 -37.54 14.91
N ASP A 1010 -11.16 -37.40 15.73
CA ASP A 1010 -12.58 -37.49 15.36
C ASP A 1010 -13.20 -36.12 15.01
N THR A 1011 -12.43 -35.05 15.01
CA THR A 1011 -12.89 -33.67 14.76
C THR A 1011 -12.52 -33.21 13.35
N LEU A 1012 -13.44 -32.51 12.69
CA LEU A 1012 -13.23 -31.81 11.42
C LEU A 1012 -13.16 -30.31 11.66
N ASN A 1013 -12.23 -29.64 10.98
CA ASN A 1013 -12.04 -28.18 11.05
C ASN A 1013 -12.06 -27.60 9.63
N TRP A 1014 -12.61 -26.39 9.46
CA TRP A 1014 -12.72 -25.76 8.15
C TRP A 1014 -12.82 -24.24 8.24
N GLY A 1015 -12.60 -23.58 7.09
CA GLY A 1015 -12.96 -22.19 6.85
C GLY A 1015 -14.11 -22.09 5.84
N ARG A 1016 -15.08 -21.21 6.09
CA ARG A 1016 -16.27 -20.97 5.26
C ARG A 1016 -15.88 -20.59 3.82
N ARG A 1017 -14.97 -19.65 3.67
CA ARG A 1017 -14.55 -19.12 2.36
C ARG A 1017 -13.75 -20.16 1.59
N SER A 1018 -12.94 -20.94 2.29
CA SER A 1018 -12.20 -22.08 1.76
C SER A 1018 -13.14 -23.16 1.20
N LEU A 1019 -14.24 -23.47 1.90
CA LEU A 1019 -15.28 -24.39 1.43
C LEU A 1019 -15.96 -23.89 0.15
N ILE A 1020 -16.37 -22.60 0.13
CA ILE A 1020 -16.99 -21.99 -1.05
C ILE A 1020 -16.02 -21.96 -2.22
N GLN A 1021 -14.76 -21.58 -1.98
CA GLN A 1021 -13.70 -21.59 -2.98
C GLN A 1021 -13.47 -23.00 -3.53
N SER A 1022 -13.50 -24.02 -2.67
CA SER A 1022 -13.31 -25.42 -3.07
C SER A 1022 -14.42 -25.92 -4.00
N VAL A 1023 -15.69 -25.65 -3.68
CA VAL A 1023 -16.82 -26.03 -4.55
C VAL A 1023 -16.75 -25.31 -5.88
N ARG A 1024 -16.56 -23.98 -5.86
CA ARG A 1024 -16.44 -23.20 -7.11
C ARG A 1024 -15.29 -23.71 -7.97
N TYR A 1025 -14.15 -24.02 -7.36
CA TYR A 1025 -13.00 -24.57 -8.06
C TYR A 1025 -13.27 -25.97 -8.64
N LEU A 1026 -13.97 -26.84 -7.89
CA LEU A 1026 -14.34 -28.16 -8.39
C LEU A 1026 -15.31 -28.06 -9.58
N CYS A 1027 -16.37 -27.25 -9.45
CA CYS A 1027 -17.33 -27.04 -10.53
C CYS A 1027 -16.60 -26.53 -11.77
N ASP A 1028 -15.76 -25.51 -11.62
CA ASP A 1028 -14.94 -24.96 -12.71
C ASP A 1028 -14.07 -26.05 -13.35
N LEU A 1029 -13.37 -26.88 -12.58
CA LEU A 1029 -12.55 -27.98 -13.12
C LEU A 1029 -13.37 -29.01 -13.92
N VAL A 1030 -14.58 -29.35 -13.49
CA VAL A 1030 -15.41 -30.35 -14.17
C VAL A 1030 -16.06 -29.75 -15.41
N THR A 1031 -16.70 -28.59 -15.31
CA THR A 1031 -17.44 -27.96 -16.42
C THR A 1031 -16.51 -27.43 -17.51
N SER A 1032 -15.25 -27.13 -17.19
CA SER A 1032 -14.22 -26.78 -18.18
C SER A 1032 -13.39 -27.97 -18.69
N GLY A 1033 -13.66 -29.19 -18.21
CA GLY A 1033 -12.94 -30.41 -18.61
C GLY A 1033 -11.47 -30.40 -18.20
N ARG A 1034 -11.11 -29.74 -17.09
CA ARG A 1034 -9.72 -29.56 -16.66
C ARG A 1034 -9.30 -30.50 -15.52
N ILE A 1035 -10.18 -31.34 -14.99
CA ILE A 1035 -9.82 -32.24 -13.88
C ILE A 1035 -8.65 -33.17 -14.26
N LYS A 1036 -7.60 -33.21 -13.43
CA LYS A 1036 -6.43 -34.09 -13.63
C LYS A 1036 -6.70 -35.46 -13.03
N SER A 1037 -6.19 -36.50 -13.70
CA SER A 1037 -6.25 -37.91 -13.28
C SER A 1037 -7.68 -38.39 -12.95
N PRO A 1038 -8.59 -38.40 -13.94
CA PRO A 1038 -9.93 -38.95 -13.77
C PRO A 1038 -9.85 -40.42 -13.30
N LYS A 1039 -10.76 -40.82 -12.40
CA LYS A 1039 -10.85 -42.18 -11.88
C LYS A 1039 -11.89 -43.01 -12.62
N SER A 1040 -12.78 -42.36 -13.37
CA SER A 1040 -13.86 -42.96 -14.14
C SER A 1040 -13.70 -42.72 -15.65
N LYS A 1041 -14.18 -43.67 -16.46
CA LYS A 1041 -14.17 -43.54 -17.93
C LYS A 1041 -15.15 -42.48 -18.41
N GLU A 1042 -16.21 -42.29 -17.65
CA GLU A 1042 -17.24 -41.27 -17.87
C GLU A 1042 -16.65 -39.87 -17.76
N MET A 1043 -15.79 -39.62 -16.76
CA MET A 1043 -15.06 -38.35 -16.63
C MET A 1043 -14.04 -38.14 -17.74
N GLU A 1044 -13.28 -39.18 -18.14
CA GLU A 1044 -12.39 -39.12 -19.32
C GLU A 1044 -13.15 -38.72 -20.59
N LYS A 1045 -14.32 -39.32 -20.81
CA LYS A 1045 -15.19 -39.01 -21.95
C LYS A 1045 -15.71 -37.58 -21.90
N LEU A 1046 -16.12 -37.08 -20.74
CA LEU A 1046 -16.57 -35.70 -20.56
C LEU A 1046 -15.46 -34.71 -20.93
N ILE A 1047 -14.25 -34.91 -20.40
CA ILE A 1047 -13.07 -34.07 -20.70
C ILE A 1047 -12.83 -33.99 -22.21
N GLY A 1048 -12.77 -35.12 -22.90
CA GLY A 1048 -12.56 -35.16 -24.35
C GLY A 1048 -13.68 -34.48 -25.15
N THR A 1049 -14.93 -34.64 -24.69
CA THR A 1049 -16.10 -34.02 -25.31
C THR A 1049 -16.08 -32.49 -25.19
N LEU A 1050 -15.75 -31.97 -24.00
CA LEU A 1050 -15.66 -30.53 -23.74
C LEU A 1050 -14.51 -29.88 -24.51
N ALA A 1051 -13.35 -30.54 -24.57
CA ALA A 1051 -12.21 -30.06 -25.35
C ALA A 1051 -12.55 -29.94 -26.85
N ASN A 1052 -13.17 -30.98 -27.43
CA ASN A 1052 -13.61 -30.98 -28.83
C ASN A 1052 -14.68 -29.91 -29.11
N ARG A 1053 -15.64 -29.73 -28.18
CA ARG A 1053 -16.67 -28.69 -28.28
C ARG A 1053 -16.05 -27.29 -28.34
N ARG A 1054 -15.08 -27.01 -27.46
CA ARG A 1054 -14.38 -25.71 -27.39
C ARG A 1054 -13.64 -25.41 -28.70
N GLY A 1055 -12.87 -26.37 -29.22
CA GLY A 1055 -12.15 -26.22 -30.49
C GLY A 1055 -13.09 -25.87 -31.65
N LYS A 1056 -14.13 -26.69 -31.88
CA LYS A 1056 -15.10 -26.47 -32.97
C LYS A 1056 -15.93 -25.20 -32.84
N GLN A 1057 -16.13 -24.71 -31.63
CA GLN A 1057 -16.77 -23.43 -31.40
C GLN A 1057 -15.85 -22.29 -31.84
N TYR A 1058 -14.59 -22.33 -31.41
CA TYR A 1058 -13.58 -21.35 -31.79
C TYR A 1058 -13.39 -21.29 -33.31
N ASP A 1059 -13.29 -22.44 -34.00
CA ASP A 1059 -13.15 -22.50 -35.46
C ASP A 1059 -14.31 -21.77 -36.18
N ARG A 1060 -15.54 -21.99 -35.71
CA ARG A 1060 -16.75 -21.36 -36.28
C ARG A 1060 -16.80 -19.87 -36.01
N GLU A 1061 -16.48 -19.44 -34.79
CA GLU A 1061 -16.43 -18.03 -34.41
C GLU A 1061 -15.38 -17.28 -35.22
N LEU A 1062 -14.18 -17.85 -35.36
CA LEU A 1062 -13.09 -17.30 -36.15
C LEU A 1062 -13.47 -17.19 -37.63
N ALA A 1063 -14.00 -18.26 -38.23
CA ALA A 1063 -14.48 -18.25 -39.62
C ALA A 1063 -15.58 -17.21 -39.86
N SER A 1064 -16.50 -17.05 -38.89
CA SER A 1064 -17.56 -16.05 -38.95
C SER A 1064 -17.00 -14.62 -38.89
N LYS A 1065 -16.06 -14.35 -37.97
CA LYS A 1065 -15.40 -13.03 -37.84
C LYS A 1065 -14.64 -12.66 -39.11
N VAL A 1066 -13.91 -13.61 -39.70
CA VAL A 1066 -13.19 -13.41 -40.96
C VAL A 1066 -14.16 -13.18 -42.13
N SER A 1067 -15.23 -13.97 -42.23
CA SER A 1067 -16.24 -13.81 -43.31
C SER A 1067 -17.04 -12.51 -43.22
N ALA A 1068 -17.07 -11.87 -42.05
CA ALA A 1068 -17.68 -10.55 -41.89
C ALA A 1068 -16.83 -9.42 -42.53
N LEU A 1069 -15.55 -9.67 -42.83
CA LEU A 1069 -14.69 -8.73 -43.54
C LEU A 1069 -14.96 -8.78 -45.06
N SER A 1070 -15.05 -7.61 -45.68
CA SER A 1070 -15.25 -7.50 -47.13
C SER A 1070 -14.05 -8.06 -47.91
N GLY A 1071 -14.30 -8.95 -48.86
CA GLY A 1071 -13.27 -9.54 -49.73
C GLY A 1071 -12.72 -10.91 -49.29
N TYR A 1072 -13.19 -11.41 -48.13
CA TYR A 1072 -12.81 -12.72 -47.60
C TYR A 1072 -13.98 -13.70 -47.62
N SER A 1073 -13.70 -14.99 -47.81
CA SER A 1073 -14.65 -16.08 -47.62
C SER A 1073 -14.01 -17.16 -46.75
N ALA A 1074 -14.58 -17.47 -45.59
CA ALA A 1074 -14.04 -18.47 -44.69
C ALA A 1074 -15.03 -19.63 -44.42
N ARG A 1075 -14.49 -20.83 -44.26
CA ARG A 1075 -15.23 -22.04 -43.84
C ARG A 1075 -14.43 -22.77 -42.77
N SER A 1076 -15.11 -23.33 -41.77
CA SER A 1076 -14.45 -24.13 -40.72
C SER A 1076 -14.54 -25.64 -40.96
N SER A 1077 -13.59 -26.39 -40.38
CA SER A 1077 -13.51 -27.85 -40.34
C SER A 1077 -13.58 -28.54 -41.72
N MET A 1078 -12.78 -28.07 -42.68
CA MET A 1078 -12.75 -28.60 -44.04
C MET A 1078 -11.95 -29.92 -44.10
N THR A 1079 -12.61 -31.03 -44.46
CA THR A 1079 -11.98 -32.37 -44.63
C THR A 1079 -11.92 -32.85 -46.10
N GLU A 1080 -12.61 -32.15 -46.99
CA GLU A 1080 -12.72 -32.48 -48.40
C GLU A 1080 -12.92 -31.22 -49.25
N PHE A 1081 -12.40 -31.24 -50.47
CA PHE A 1081 -12.55 -30.18 -51.47
C PHE A 1081 -12.99 -30.80 -52.79
N ASN A 1082 -14.05 -30.30 -53.41
CA ASN A 1082 -14.57 -30.80 -54.68
C ASN A 1082 -14.80 -32.34 -54.71
N GLY A 1083 -15.25 -32.90 -53.58
CA GLY A 1083 -15.49 -34.35 -53.40
C GLY A 1083 -14.24 -35.20 -53.15
N LYS A 1084 -13.05 -34.59 -53.09
CA LYS A 1084 -11.77 -35.26 -52.79
C LYS A 1084 -11.41 -35.09 -51.32
N ARG A 1085 -11.36 -36.22 -50.60
CA ARG A 1085 -10.98 -36.24 -49.18
C ARG A 1085 -9.49 -36.07 -48.98
N MET A 1086 -9.13 -35.35 -47.92
CA MET A 1086 -7.76 -35.16 -47.46
C MET A 1086 -7.22 -36.45 -46.85
N LYS A 1087 -6.32 -37.14 -47.57
CA LYS A 1087 -5.76 -38.46 -47.19
C LYS A 1087 -4.30 -38.60 -47.63
N ARG A 1088 -3.55 -39.43 -46.90
CA ARG A 1088 -2.20 -39.93 -47.24
C ARG A 1088 -2.27 -40.97 -48.35
N ASP A 1089 -1.11 -41.31 -48.91
CA ASP A 1089 -0.97 -42.29 -50.01
C ASP A 1089 -1.43 -43.71 -49.63
N ASP A 1090 -1.38 -44.07 -48.34
CA ASP A 1090 -1.88 -45.34 -47.80
C ASP A 1090 -3.40 -45.35 -47.56
N GLY A 1091 -4.07 -44.20 -47.75
CA GLY A 1091 -5.51 -44.04 -47.59
C GLY A 1091 -5.95 -43.51 -46.22
N ASP A 1092 -5.02 -43.28 -45.29
CA ASP A 1092 -5.31 -42.74 -43.97
C ASP A 1092 -5.66 -41.23 -44.05
N PRO A 1093 -6.64 -40.73 -43.28
CA PRO A 1093 -7.00 -39.32 -43.29
C PRO A 1093 -5.91 -38.43 -42.65
N ILE A 1094 -5.63 -37.27 -43.25
CA ILE A 1094 -4.68 -36.27 -42.71
C ILE A 1094 -5.35 -35.23 -41.78
N GLY A 1095 -6.65 -35.37 -41.53
CA GLY A 1095 -7.44 -34.47 -40.69
C GLY A 1095 -8.08 -33.30 -41.46
N ASP A 1096 -8.77 -32.44 -40.73
CA ASP A 1096 -9.37 -31.20 -41.23
C ASP A 1096 -8.43 -30.00 -41.17
N ILE A 1097 -8.72 -29.00 -42.00
CA ILE A 1097 -8.23 -27.62 -41.83
C ILE A 1097 -9.24 -26.90 -40.95
N ASP A 1098 -8.78 -26.44 -39.78
CA ASP A 1098 -9.63 -25.81 -38.74
C ASP A 1098 -10.42 -24.63 -39.33
N VAL A 1099 -9.74 -23.68 -40.00
CA VAL A 1099 -10.38 -22.60 -40.77
C VAL A 1099 -9.70 -22.40 -42.12
N PHE A 1100 -10.45 -22.50 -43.21
CA PHE A 1100 -10.00 -22.21 -44.56
C PHE A 1100 -10.48 -20.82 -44.98
N VAL A 1101 -9.58 -19.93 -45.39
CA VAL A 1101 -9.91 -18.58 -45.84
C VAL A 1101 -9.48 -18.35 -47.29
N LEU A 1102 -10.36 -17.77 -48.11
CA LEU A 1102 -10.09 -17.34 -49.47
C LEU A 1102 -10.08 -15.81 -49.54
N ASP A 1103 -8.94 -15.22 -49.93
CA ASP A 1103 -8.79 -13.80 -50.28
C ASP A 1103 -8.83 -13.64 -51.80
N ALA A 1104 -10.01 -13.31 -52.33
CA ALA A 1104 -10.21 -13.19 -53.76
C ALA A 1104 -9.51 -11.95 -54.36
N ASN A 1105 -9.30 -10.90 -53.56
CA ASN A 1105 -8.68 -9.66 -54.03
C ASN A 1105 -7.18 -9.84 -54.28
N ARG A 1106 -6.50 -10.60 -53.43
CA ARG A 1106 -5.06 -10.86 -53.51
C ARG A 1106 -4.69 -12.19 -54.15
N ARG A 1107 -5.69 -13.03 -54.45
CA ARG A 1107 -5.52 -14.40 -54.95
C ARG A 1107 -4.70 -15.25 -53.97
N THR A 1108 -5.09 -15.21 -52.70
CA THR A 1108 -4.41 -15.93 -51.63
C THR A 1108 -5.36 -16.87 -50.91
N ILE A 1109 -4.93 -18.11 -50.70
CA ILE A 1109 -5.55 -19.08 -49.80
C ILE A 1109 -4.81 -19.02 -48.48
N ILE A 1110 -5.54 -18.85 -47.38
CA ILE A 1110 -4.97 -18.77 -46.04
C ILE A 1110 -5.56 -19.95 -45.24
N PRO A 1111 -4.91 -21.12 -45.23
CA PRO A 1111 -5.27 -22.21 -44.34
C PRO A 1111 -4.80 -21.88 -42.92
N ILE A 1112 -5.74 -21.88 -41.98
CA ILE A 1112 -5.52 -21.52 -40.59
C ILE A 1112 -5.68 -22.78 -39.73
N GLU A 1113 -4.64 -23.11 -38.98
CA GLU A 1113 -4.74 -23.96 -37.80
C GLU A 1113 -5.23 -23.08 -36.66
N ALA A 1114 -6.33 -23.42 -35.99
CA ALA A 1114 -6.93 -22.62 -34.95
C ALA A 1114 -6.87 -23.40 -33.63
N LYS A 1115 -6.25 -22.82 -32.60
CA LYS A 1115 -6.10 -23.48 -31.30
C LYS A 1115 -6.62 -22.63 -30.16
N ALA A 1116 -7.51 -23.24 -29.39
CA ALA A 1116 -8.07 -22.69 -28.17
C ALA A 1116 -7.46 -23.40 -26.94
N PHE A 1117 -6.41 -22.81 -26.38
CA PHE A 1117 -5.70 -23.39 -25.23
C PHE A 1117 -6.25 -22.84 -23.92
N THR A 1118 -6.12 -23.66 -22.87
CA THR A 1118 -6.19 -23.08 -21.53
C THR A 1118 -4.82 -22.52 -21.22
N LEU A 1119 -4.76 -21.21 -20.94
CA LEU A 1119 -3.54 -20.51 -20.56
C LEU A 1119 -2.71 -21.31 -19.55
N ALA A 1120 -1.52 -21.73 -19.98
CA ALA A 1120 -0.57 -22.46 -19.15
C ALA A 1120 -0.08 -21.57 -18.00
N LYS A 1121 -0.02 -22.13 -16.77
CA LYS A 1121 0.29 -21.36 -15.55
C LYS A 1121 1.59 -21.78 -14.87
N THR A 1122 2.14 -22.92 -15.26
CA THR A 1122 3.40 -23.46 -14.74
C THR A 1122 4.36 -23.71 -15.90
N PRO A 1123 5.67 -23.71 -15.64
CA PRO A 1123 6.64 -24.10 -16.65
C PRO A 1123 6.36 -25.48 -17.25
N SER A 1124 6.05 -26.50 -16.44
CA SER A 1124 5.62 -27.80 -16.97
C SER A 1124 4.42 -27.70 -17.93
N GLU A 1125 3.41 -26.87 -17.63
CA GLU A 1125 2.25 -26.69 -18.50
C GLU A 1125 2.62 -25.95 -19.80
N VAL A 1126 3.50 -24.94 -19.71
CA VAL A 1126 4.04 -24.24 -20.89
C VAL A 1126 4.83 -25.19 -21.78
N LYS A 1127 5.63 -26.10 -21.20
CA LYS A 1127 6.40 -27.08 -21.95
C LYS A 1127 5.49 -28.07 -22.68
N ASN A 1128 4.46 -28.59 -22.00
CA ASN A 1128 3.48 -29.45 -22.64
C ASN A 1128 2.74 -28.74 -23.78
N GLU A 1129 2.39 -27.46 -23.58
CA GLU A 1129 1.78 -26.62 -24.62
C GLU A 1129 2.73 -26.39 -25.80
N PHE A 1130 4.00 -26.07 -25.52
CA PHE A 1130 5.05 -25.90 -26.52
C PHE A 1130 5.27 -27.17 -27.32
N ASP A 1131 5.37 -28.32 -26.67
CA ASP A 1131 5.58 -29.60 -27.35
C ASP A 1131 4.39 -29.96 -28.24
N ALA A 1132 3.16 -29.78 -27.73
CA ALA A 1132 1.95 -30.00 -28.51
C ALA A 1132 1.86 -29.10 -29.76
N LEU A 1133 2.39 -27.88 -29.69
CA LEU A 1133 2.37 -26.92 -30.80
C LEU A 1133 3.53 -27.13 -31.79
N PHE A 1134 4.74 -27.34 -31.30
CA PHE A 1134 5.98 -27.13 -32.08
C PHE A 1134 6.94 -28.33 -32.09
N THR A 1135 6.76 -29.35 -31.26
CA THR A 1135 7.73 -30.46 -31.12
C THR A 1135 7.13 -31.80 -31.51
N ASP A 1136 7.66 -32.41 -32.57
CA ASP A 1136 7.33 -33.80 -32.92
C ASP A 1136 7.99 -34.76 -31.92
N THR A 1137 7.24 -35.77 -31.48
CA THR A 1137 7.76 -36.89 -30.69
C THR A 1137 7.95 -38.13 -31.57
N GLU A 1138 8.59 -39.19 -31.05
CA GLU A 1138 8.74 -40.44 -31.81
C GLU A 1138 7.39 -41.07 -32.21
N ASP A 1139 6.33 -40.81 -31.42
CA ASP A 1139 5.02 -41.46 -31.57
C ASP A 1139 3.92 -40.50 -32.07
N GLU A 1140 4.11 -39.18 -32.02
CA GLU A 1140 3.05 -38.19 -32.32
C GLU A 1140 3.62 -36.89 -32.93
N MET A 1141 2.96 -36.38 -33.98
CA MET A 1141 3.32 -35.11 -34.63
C MET A 1141 2.67 -33.92 -33.90
N CYS A 1142 3.36 -32.78 -33.84
CA CYS A 1142 2.83 -31.54 -33.29
C CYS A 1142 1.84 -30.85 -34.24
N ALA A 1143 1.11 -29.85 -33.71
CA ALA A 1143 0.13 -29.09 -34.47
C ALA A 1143 0.72 -28.43 -35.73
N VAL A 1144 1.93 -27.86 -35.63
CA VAL A 1144 2.61 -27.23 -36.77
C VAL A 1144 2.93 -28.25 -37.86
N SER A 1145 3.49 -29.41 -37.51
CA SER A 1145 3.81 -30.47 -38.48
C SER A 1145 2.56 -31.04 -39.14
N HIS A 1146 1.48 -31.26 -38.37
CA HIS A 1146 0.18 -31.65 -38.93
C HIS A 1146 -0.38 -30.61 -39.89
N HIS A 1147 -0.29 -29.32 -39.55
CA HIS A 1147 -0.74 -28.25 -40.44
C HIS A 1147 0.06 -28.18 -41.74
N LEU A 1148 1.39 -28.34 -41.66
CA LEU A 1148 2.24 -28.39 -42.86
C LEU A 1148 1.90 -29.58 -43.77
N GLU A 1149 1.53 -30.73 -43.22
CA GLU A 1149 1.04 -31.88 -44.00
C GLU A 1149 -0.25 -31.53 -44.76
N ARG A 1150 -1.19 -30.83 -44.12
CA ARG A 1150 -2.43 -30.33 -44.74
C ARG A 1150 -2.14 -29.30 -45.83
N VAL A 1151 -1.21 -28.38 -45.58
CA VAL A 1151 -0.78 -27.35 -46.55
C VAL A 1151 -0.10 -27.98 -47.77
N ALA A 1152 0.74 -28.99 -47.58
CA ALA A 1152 1.37 -29.74 -48.67
C ALA A 1152 0.31 -30.46 -49.53
N TRP A 1153 -0.74 -30.99 -48.91
CA TRP A 1153 -1.88 -31.56 -49.61
C TRP A 1153 -2.62 -30.50 -50.44
N LEU A 1154 -2.88 -29.31 -49.88
CA LEU A 1154 -3.49 -28.20 -50.63
C LEU A 1154 -2.67 -27.80 -51.85
N HIS A 1155 -1.34 -27.71 -51.72
CA HIS A 1155 -0.46 -27.43 -52.86
C HIS A 1155 -0.57 -28.48 -53.97
N SER A 1156 -0.70 -29.75 -53.59
CA SER A 1156 -0.78 -30.87 -54.54
C SER A 1156 -2.15 -31.02 -55.20
N ASN A 1157 -3.19 -30.35 -54.69
CA ASN A 1157 -4.59 -30.47 -55.12
C ASN A 1157 -5.25 -29.10 -55.33
N LEU A 1158 -4.48 -28.09 -55.70
CA LEU A 1158 -4.91 -26.69 -55.76
C LEU A 1158 -6.06 -26.46 -56.79
N ASP A 1159 -6.12 -27.26 -57.83
CA ASP A 1159 -7.20 -27.27 -58.83
C ASP A 1159 -8.56 -27.66 -58.23
N ASP A 1160 -8.59 -28.73 -57.43
CA ASP A 1160 -9.78 -29.16 -56.69
C ASP A 1160 -10.18 -28.13 -55.62
N VAL A 1161 -9.21 -27.54 -54.93
CA VAL A 1161 -9.43 -26.52 -53.90
C VAL A 1161 -10.05 -25.24 -54.50
N LEU A 1162 -9.53 -24.73 -55.62
CA LEU A 1162 -10.06 -23.51 -56.25
C LEU A 1162 -11.45 -23.74 -56.88
N SER A 1163 -11.69 -24.94 -57.42
CA SER A 1163 -12.97 -25.31 -58.02
C SER A 1163 -14.11 -25.32 -57.00
N GLU A 1164 -13.85 -25.75 -55.76
CA GLU A 1164 -14.81 -25.72 -54.64
C GLU A 1164 -15.38 -24.31 -54.36
N PHE A 1165 -14.60 -23.26 -54.67
CA PHE A 1165 -14.99 -21.86 -54.47
C PHE A 1165 -15.34 -21.13 -55.77
N GLY A 1166 -15.50 -21.86 -56.88
CA GLY A 1166 -15.94 -21.30 -58.16
C GLY A 1166 -14.86 -20.49 -58.91
N VAL A 1167 -13.58 -20.70 -58.59
CA VAL A 1167 -12.44 -20.07 -59.29
C VAL A 1167 -11.99 -20.98 -60.45
N ASP A 1168 -11.70 -20.39 -61.61
CA ASP A 1168 -11.28 -21.14 -62.81
C ASP A 1168 -9.90 -21.81 -62.60
N PRO A 1169 -9.78 -23.14 -62.82
CA PRO A 1169 -8.49 -23.85 -62.76
C PRO A 1169 -7.41 -23.28 -63.70
N GLY A 1170 -7.79 -22.52 -64.73
CA GLY A 1170 -6.84 -21.79 -65.58
C GLY A 1170 -6.02 -20.72 -64.84
N GLU A 1171 -6.44 -20.31 -63.63
CA GLU A 1171 -5.79 -19.27 -62.83
C GLU A 1171 -4.78 -19.80 -61.78
N ILE A 1172 -4.58 -21.13 -61.66
CA ILE A 1172 -3.77 -21.79 -60.61
C ILE A 1172 -2.41 -21.10 -60.36
N SER A 1173 -1.68 -20.71 -61.40
CA SER A 1173 -0.33 -20.11 -61.28
C SER A 1173 -0.32 -18.71 -60.66
N SER A 1174 -1.49 -18.07 -60.52
CA SER A 1174 -1.64 -16.75 -59.93
C SER A 1174 -2.11 -16.77 -58.48
N TRP A 1175 -2.40 -17.96 -57.93
CA TRP A 1175 -2.83 -18.14 -56.54
C TRP A 1175 -1.67 -18.59 -55.65
N LYS A 1176 -1.65 -18.11 -54.40
CA LYS A 1176 -0.65 -18.47 -53.38
C LYS A 1176 -1.32 -19.03 -52.15
N ILE A 1177 -0.60 -19.88 -51.41
CA ILE A 1177 -1.03 -20.40 -50.11
C ILE A 1177 -0.15 -19.76 -49.04
N GLU A 1178 -0.77 -19.09 -48.06
CA GLU A 1178 -0.11 -18.45 -46.91
C GLU A 1178 -0.65 -19.11 -45.62
N PRO A 1179 0.01 -20.14 -45.07
CA PRO A 1179 -0.46 -20.80 -43.85
C PRO A 1179 -0.30 -19.91 -42.62
N LEU A 1180 -1.24 -20.03 -41.67
CA LEU A 1180 -1.19 -19.38 -40.36
C LEU A 1180 -1.57 -20.36 -39.24
N LEU A 1181 -1.05 -20.11 -38.04
CA LEU A 1181 -1.59 -20.64 -36.79
C LEU A 1181 -2.19 -19.47 -36.00
N VAL A 1182 -3.44 -19.62 -35.56
CA VAL A 1182 -4.17 -18.59 -34.84
C VAL A 1182 -4.57 -19.12 -33.47
N LEU A 1183 -4.23 -18.33 -32.44
CA LEU A 1183 -4.47 -18.64 -31.04
C LEU A 1183 -5.61 -17.77 -30.50
N ASP A 1184 -6.45 -18.35 -29.64
CA ASP A 1184 -7.54 -17.65 -28.96
C ASP A 1184 -7.04 -16.58 -27.98
N SER A 1185 -5.82 -16.77 -27.45
CA SER A 1185 -5.15 -15.91 -26.48
C SER A 1185 -3.64 -15.88 -26.75
N ASP A 1186 -2.96 -14.86 -26.22
CA ASP A 1186 -1.50 -14.77 -26.31
C ASP A 1186 -0.85 -15.83 -25.39
N LEU A 1187 -0.25 -16.86 -25.97
CA LEU A 1187 0.36 -17.98 -25.25
C LEU A 1187 1.86 -17.78 -25.06
N LEU A 1188 2.40 -18.26 -23.92
CA LEU A 1188 3.82 -18.11 -23.61
C LEU A 1188 4.70 -18.87 -24.58
N SER A 1189 4.28 -20.08 -24.93
CA SER A 1189 4.98 -20.99 -25.85
C SER A 1189 5.31 -20.36 -27.19
N ARG A 1190 4.48 -19.44 -27.72
CA ARG A 1190 4.73 -18.79 -29.03
C ARG A 1190 5.94 -17.86 -29.03
N HIS A 1191 6.33 -17.33 -27.88
CA HIS A 1191 7.47 -16.41 -27.74
C HIS A 1191 8.81 -17.13 -27.52
N LEU A 1192 8.78 -18.47 -27.41
CA LEU A 1192 9.95 -19.29 -27.13
C LEU A 1192 10.57 -19.91 -28.40
N THR A 1193 10.01 -19.66 -29.58
CA THR A 1193 10.51 -20.22 -30.86
C THR A 1193 10.16 -19.33 -32.06
N ASP A 1194 10.85 -19.55 -33.18
CA ASP A 1194 10.56 -18.93 -34.48
C ASP A 1194 9.86 -19.94 -35.40
N PRO A 1195 8.53 -19.90 -35.50
CA PRO A 1195 7.74 -20.87 -36.27
C PRO A 1195 7.92 -20.69 -37.80
N PRO A 1196 7.74 -21.75 -38.61
CA PRO A 1196 7.95 -21.71 -40.06
C PRO A 1196 6.95 -20.84 -40.82
N PHE A 1197 5.86 -20.43 -40.16
CA PHE A 1197 4.86 -19.49 -40.66
C PHE A 1197 4.31 -18.66 -39.48
N PRO A 1198 3.65 -17.52 -39.73
CA PRO A 1198 3.23 -16.63 -38.66
C PRO A 1198 2.24 -17.27 -37.69
N VAL A 1199 2.48 -17.04 -36.39
CA VAL A 1199 1.59 -17.41 -35.28
C VAL A 1199 1.02 -16.14 -34.68
N MET A 1200 -0.30 -15.98 -34.75
CA MET A 1200 -0.99 -14.74 -34.38
C MET A 1200 -2.08 -15.00 -33.34
N THR A 1201 -2.37 -14.02 -32.51
CA THR A 1201 -3.63 -14.00 -31.75
C THR A 1201 -4.81 -13.65 -32.66
N GLU A 1202 -6.03 -13.94 -32.24
CA GLU A 1202 -7.24 -13.52 -32.98
C GLU A 1202 -7.23 -12.01 -33.29
N LYS A 1203 -6.85 -11.18 -32.32
CA LYS A 1203 -6.76 -9.72 -32.49
C LYS A 1203 -5.74 -9.31 -33.56
N GLU A 1204 -4.57 -9.95 -33.54
CA GLU A 1204 -3.51 -9.73 -34.54
C GLU A 1204 -3.97 -10.18 -35.94
N LEU A 1205 -4.67 -11.31 -36.06
CA LEU A 1205 -5.24 -11.77 -37.33
C LEU A 1205 -6.21 -10.74 -37.90
N MET A 1206 -7.15 -10.24 -37.09
CA MET A 1206 -8.14 -9.26 -37.56
C MET A 1206 -7.47 -7.96 -38.02
N GLN A 1207 -6.44 -7.49 -37.33
CA GLN A 1207 -5.64 -6.34 -37.75
C GLN A 1207 -4.88 -6.64 -39.06
N PHE A 1208 -4.26 -7.81 -39.17
CA PHE A 1208 -3.53 -8.27 -40.34
C PHE A 1208 -4.44 -8.31 -41.59
N LEU A 1209 -5.62 -8.91 -41.49
CA LEU A 1209 -6.58 -8.96 -42.58
C LEU A 1209 -7.15 -7.58 -42.92
N THR A 1210 -7.48 -6.76 -41.92
CA THR A 1210 -8.01 -5.40 -42.15
C THR A 1210 -6.98 -4.48 -42.82
N SER A 1211 -5.69 -4.63 -42.49
CA SER A 1211 -4.61 -3.87 -43.15
C SER A 1211 -4.39 -4.23 -44.62
N ARG A 1212 -4.95 -5.37 -45.07
CA ARG A 1212 -4.80 -5.91 -46.42
C ARG A 1212 -5.96 -5.57 -47.35
N VAL A 1213 -7.11 -5.16 -46.79
CA VAL A 1213 -8.27 -4.55 -47.47
C VAL A 1213 -7.92 -3.13 -47.90
#